data_AF-A0A1F9FGH6-F1
#
_entry.id   AF-A0A1F9FGH6-F1
#
_cell.length_a   1.000
_cell.length_b   1.000
_cell.length_c   1.000
_cell.angle_alpha   90.00
_cell.angle_beta   90.00
_cell.angle_gamma   90.00
#
_symmetry.space_group_name_H-M   'P 1'
#
loop_
_entity.id
_entity.type
_entity.pdbx_description
1 polymer ?
#
loop_
_entity_poly.entity_id
_entity_poly.type
_entity_poly.pdbx_seq_one_letter_code
_entity_poly.pdbx_strand_id
1 'polypeptide(L)'
;MTTFRRLVASATAALLLGAPALAQDDFGFTMVEEQVTDTDKQRIEDAKDLVAQERYADALSAYEGILADAKLNKYHEAASYDVCKAYYKMGAFHASLACFQGILEDGPKHTMYAQSREWLFFSARKIKDELAALEPIARFVKAGEIPAEYQSELSFSLGRYYFLVALELGAKGVESEEKSLDEAKEQPEAPLEFEAGDADKKEEPKKEEKPAEEEGGFDFSSDDGGGGDVEPGALRLARAQDDGFDFGDVKVKDDKKKGKGKAKPKGKDEKKGEAAAAPPPPPPKPTHTFEGPRDPDSALKLALENLSRVKPEYERYAQAVYIKGLVHFTRGEFEPSVKQFREVVRLTNPRGGTVKNDRLRELAFFSLARIHYQFEQFRYAIFYYDRVSRDSEAWLEALFESSWAHFRLGEYQKALGNLVTLQSPFFQDEYYPEAAILKAITFYENCRYPEARAFLGEFEQSYGGVLAELKRLIGEGGGGEAATGGAKGAKVEVRSAESLFDELTQLEAKVADGQDDKSGSYAMTARLVRLALSDKRVRGYREAIEEVDSEKALLDGLDAPYRGGKLHGEAMQAIEARRAALVSLAGTVLRDKLTAEKAFLEDLTGKLLRIRFEITKGEKESDEAALQGSSQTVVLGAYDDTTATDDERLYWPFQGEYWRDELGTYQYTLTRGCRPATETTITGN
;
A
#
# COMPACT_ATOMS: atom_id res chain seq x y z
N MET A 1 -60.83 16.73 -8.50
CA MET A 1 -61.47 17.79 -9.31
C MET A 1 -60.37 18.40 -10.17
N THR A 2 -60.32 18.37 -11.49
CA THR A 2 -61.27 18.05 -12.58
C THR A 2 -60.36 18.06 -13.83
N THR A 3 -60.01 16.90 -14.40
CA THR A 3 -60.46 16.44 -15.74
C THR A 3 -60.73 17.54 -16.76
N PHE A 4 -60.03 17.52 -17.90
CA PHE A 4 -60.67 17.82 -19.19
C PHE A 4 -60.10 16.96 -20.32
N ARG A 5 -60.97 16.08 -20.83
CA ARG A 5 -60.87 15.19 -22.00
C ARG A 5 -61.89 15.72 -23.03
N ARG A 6 -61.54 15.82 -24.31
CA ARG A 6 -62.43 15.81 -25.51
C ARG A 6 -61.52 15.35 -26.68
N LEU A 7 -61.67 14.24 -27.43
CA LEU A 7 -62.78 13.62 -28.20
C LEU A 7 -63.43 14.66 -29.14
N VAL A 8 -63.57 14.55 -30.48
CA VAL A 8 -63.62 13.47 -31.50
C VAL A 8 -63.48 14.14 -32.88
N ALA A 9 -62.91 13.47 -33.90
CA ALA A 9 -63.47 13.38 -35.26
C ALA A 9 -62.63 12.47 -36.19
N SER A 10 -63.15 11.28 -36.44
CA SER A 10 -62.77 10.41 -37.55
C SER A 10 -63.23 10.97 -38.90
N ALA A 11 -62.43 10.79 -39.94
CA ALA A 11 -62.90 10.70 -41.32
C ALA A 11 -62.11 9.61 -42.04
N THR A 12 -62.79 8.48 -42.24
CA THR A 12 -62.37 7.34 -43.07
C THR A 12 -62.75 7.61 -44.53
N ALA A 13 -61.80 7.40 -45.46
CA ALA A 13 -62.09 7.11 -46.87
C ALA A 13 -61.01 6.19 -47.43
N ALA A 14 -61.39 4.95 -47.72
CA ALA A 14 -60.71 4.04 -48.63
C ALA A 14 -61.08 4.44 -50.08
N LEU A 15 -60.43 4.04 -51.19
CA LEU A 15 -59.73 2.81 -51.55
C LEU A 15 -59.14 3.05 -52.98
N LEU A 16 -58.02 2.40 -53.34
CA LEU A 16 -57.72 1.74 -54.64
C LEU A 16 -56.24 1.83 -55.11
N LEU A 17 -55.56 0.70 -54.93
CA LEU A 17 -54.74 -0.08 -55.89
C LEU A 17 -53.64 0.62 -56.72
N GLY A 18 -52.40 0.18 -56.47
CA GLY A 18 -51.29 0.28 -57.41
C GLY A 18 -49.98 -0.29 -56.85
N ALA A 19 -49.73 -1.58 -57.09
CA ALA A 19 -48.40 -2.21 -57.07
C ALA A 19 -48.35 -3.18 -58.27
N PRO A 20 -47.18 -3.65 -58.76
CA PRO A 20 -45.80 -3.43 -58.30
C PRO A 20 -44.81 -3.08 -59.44
N ALA A 21 -43.55 -2.79 -59.08
CA ALA A 21 -42.41 -2.99 -59.99
C ALA A 21 -41.32 -3.76 -59.23
N LEU A 22 -41.13 -5.00 -59.67
CA LEU A 22 -40.07 -5.92 -59.27
C LEU A 22 -38.74 -5.48 -59.88
N ALA A 23 -37.69 -5.44 -59.07
CA ALA A 23 -36.34 -5.70 -59.52
C ALA A 23 -35.85 -6.92 -58.74
N GLN A 24 -35.72 -8.03 -59.46
CA GLN A 24 -35.05 -9.24 -58.99
C GLN A 24 -33.54 -8.99 -59.04
N ASP A 25 -32.85 -9.29 -57.95
CA ASP A 25 -31.50 -9.83 -58.03
C ASP A 25 -31.51 -11.21 -57.36
N ASP A 26 -31.09 -12.17 -58.16
CA ASP A 26 -31.08 -13.60 -57.94
C ASP A 26 -29.75 -13.99 -57.29
N PHE A 27 -29.77 -14.35 -56.01
CA PHE A 27 -28.70 -15.10 -55.37
C PHE A 27 -29.30 -16.22 -54.51
N GLY A 28 -29.23 -17.42 -55.06
CA GLY A 28 -29.56 -18.66 -54.37
C GLY A 28 -28.63 -18.89 -53.18
N PHE A 29 -29.17 -18.68 -51.99
CA PHE A 29 -28.79 -19.40 -50.78
C PHE A 29 -30.08 -19.96 -50.18
N THR A 30 -30.19 -21.28 -50.04
CA THR A 30 -31.21 -21.88 -49.18
C THR A 30 -30.90 -21.50 -47.73
N MET A 31 -31.30 -20.30 -47.31
CA MET A 31 -31.56 -20.04 -45.90
C MET A 31 -32.86 -20.74 -45.56
N VAL A 32 -32.81 -21.66 -44.61
CA VAL A 32 -33.99 -21.96 -43.81
C VAL A 32 -34.28 -20.67 -43.05
N GLU A 33 -35.19 -19.84 -43.57
CA GLU A 33 -35.78 -18.74 -42.80
C GLU A 33 -36.56 -19.36 -41.64
N GLU A 34 -35.89 -19.43 -40.50
CA GLU A 34 -36.54 -19.79 -39.23
C GLU A 34 -37.49 -18.65 -38.86
N GLN A 35 -38.78 -18.91 -38.98
CA GLN A 35 -39.84 -17.93 -38.76
C GLN A 35 -39.86 -17.48 -37.30
N VAL A 36 -39.36 -16.28 -37.04
CA VAL A 36 -39.54 -15.58 -35.75
C VAL A 36 -41.01 -15.22 -35.62
N THR A 37 -41.65 -15.72 -34.57
CA THR A 37 -43.06 -15.43 -34.27
C THR A 37 -43.16 -14.19 -33.35
N ASP A 38 -44.25 -13.42 -33.42
CA ASP A 38 -44.49 -12.31 -32.48
C ASP A 38 -44.46 -12.78 -31.01
N THR A 39 -44.75 -14.06 -30.77
CA THR A 39 -44.66 -14.71 -29.46
C THR A 39 -43.21 -14.84 -28.94
N ASP A 40 -42.20 -14.92 -29.80
CA ASP A 40 -40.79 -15.04 -29.39
C ASP A 40 -40.23 -13.71 -28.89
N LYS A 41 -40.63 -12.60 -29.52
CA LYS A 41 -40.33 -11.24 -29.04
C LYS A 41 -41.02 -10.98 -27.70
N GLN A 42 -42.25 -11.46 -27.54
CA GLN A 42 -42.99 -11.31 -26.28
C GLN A 42 -42.25 -11.96 -25.11
N ARG A 43 -41.66 -13.15 -25.30
CA ARG A 43 -40.88 -13.84 -24.24
C ARG A 43 -39.70 -13.00 -23.72
N ILE A 44 -39.02 -12.27 -24.61
CA ILE A 44 -37.89 -11.40 -24.23
C ILE A 44 -38.38 -10.19 -23.44
N GLU A 45 -39.48 -9.57 -23.87
CA GLU A 45 -40.07 -8.44 -23.16
C GLU A 45 -40.65 -8.86 -21.81
N ASP A 46 -41.29 -10.03 -21.72
CA ASP A 46 -41.77 -10.60 -20.46
C ASP A 46 -40.60 -10.81 -19.47
N ALA A 47 -39.45 -11.29 -19.94
CA ALA A 47 -38.26 -11.45 -19.10
C ALA A 47 -37.72 -10.09 -18.59
N LYS A 48 -37.73 -9.05 -19.44
CA LYS A 48 -37.34 -7.69 -19.02
C LYS A 48 -38.31 -7.10 -18.00
N ASP A 49 -39.61 -7.35 -18.17
CA ASP A 49 -40.64 -6.89 -17.25
C ASP A 49 -40.48 -7.54 -15.86
N LEU A 50 -40.07 -8.82 -15.81
CA LEU A 50 -39.73 -9.49 -14.55
C LEU A 50 -38.55 -8.82 -13.84
N VAL A 51 -37.51 -8.41 -14.57
CA VAL A 51 -36.41 -7.61 -13.99
C VAL A 51 -36.92 -6.26 -13.48
N ALA A 52 -37.81 -5.59 -14.21
CA ALA A 52 -38.39 -4.33 -13.80
C ALA A 52 -39.29 -4.45 -12.54
N GLN A 53 -39.87 -5.63 -12.32
CA GLN A 53 -40.65 -5.98 -11.13
C GLN A 53 -39.78 -6.50 -9.97
N GLU A 54 -38.45 -6.47 -10.10
CA GLU A 54 -37.49 -7.00 -9.10
C GLU A 54 -37.65 -8.51 -8.84
N ARG A 55 -38.32 -9.24 -9.75
CA ARG A 55 -38.51 -10.69 -9.69
C ARG A 55 -37.32 -11.39 -10.35
N TYR A 56 -36.14 -11.21 -9.77
CA TYR A 56 -34.87 -11.64 -10.38
C TYR A 56 -34.77 -13.15 -10.62
N ALA A 57 -35.25 -13.99 -9.69
CA ALA A 57 -35.24 -15.45 -9.88
C ALA A 57 -36.07 -15.88 -11.10
N ASP A 58 -37.27 -15.33 -11.25
CA ASP A 58 -38.14 -15.63 -12.39
C ASP A 58 -37.54 -15.08 -13.69
N ALA A 59 -36.99 -13.87 -13.66
CA ALA A 59 -36.34 -13.25 -14.82
C ALA A 59 -35.14 -14.06 -15.32
N LEU A 60 -34.23 -14.43 -14.40
CA LEU A 60 -33.03 -15.19 -14.74
C LEU A 60 -33.38 -16.58 -15.28
N SER A 61 -34.40 -17.24 -14.71
CA SER A 61 -34.89 -18.51 -15.24
C SER A 61 -35.53 -18.36 -16.63
N ALA A 62 -36.28 -17.28 -16.87
CA ALA A 62 -36.84 -16.98 -18.18
C ALA A 62 -35.72 -16.75 -19.23
N TYR A 63 -34.67 -15.99 -18.88
CA TYR A 63 -33.51 -15.83 -19.75
C TYR A 63 -32.74 -17.13 -19.98
N GLU A 64 -32.62 -17.99 -18.97
CA GLU A 64 -32.00 -19.31 -19.14
C GLU A 64 -32.77 -20.16 -20.17
N GLY A 65 -34.10 -20.15 -20.12
CA GLY A 65 -34.94 -20.83 -21.11
C GLY A 65 -34.75 -20.30 -22.52
N ILE A 66 -34.55 -18.98 -22.68
CA ILE A 66 -34.28 -18.33 -23.97
C ILE A 66 -32.90 -18.72 -24.51
N LEU A 67 -31.88 -18.74 -23.65
CA LEU A 67 -30.51 -19.14 -24.01
C LEU A 67 -30.40 -20.64 -24.32
N ALA A 68 -31.28 -21.47 -23.77
CA ALA A 68 -31.34 -22.89 -24.08
C ALA A 68 -32.03 -23.19 -25.42
N ASP A 69 -32.91 -22.30 -25.90
CA ASP A 69 -33.66 -22.50 -27.15
C ASP A 69 -32.84 -22.06 -28.37
N ALA A 70 -32.40 -23.04 -29.17
CA ALA A 70 -31.63 -22.79 -30.38
C ALA A 70 -32.39 -21.96 -31.43
N LYS A 71 -33.73 -21.95 -31.40
CA LYS A 71 -34.54 -21.13 -32.32
C LYS A 71 -34.41 -19.64 -32.02
N LEU A 72 -34.02 -19.31 -30.79
CA LEU A 72 -33.85 -17.94 -30.32
C LEU A 72 -32.40 -17.47 -30.40
N ASN A 73 -31.53 -18.15 -31.15
CA ASN A 73 -30.11 -17.80 -31.31
C ASN A 73 -29.88 -16.32 -31.67
N LYS A 74 -30.76 -15.73 -32.49
CA LYS A 74 -30.71 -14.29 -32.84
C LYS A 74 -30.80 -13.36 -31.62
N TYR A 75 -31.44 -13.81 -30.55
CA TYR A 75 -31.65 -13.07 -29.32
C TYR A 75 -30.66 -13.45 -28.21
N HIS A 76 -29.83 -14.48 -28.38
CA HIS A 76 -28.92 -14.95 -27.33
C HIS A 76 -27.96 -13.88 -26.87
N GLU A 77 -27.32 -13.14 -27.78
CA GLU A 77 -26.39 -12.05 -27.42
C GLU A 77 -27.06 -10.94 -26.61
N ALA A 78 -28.31 -10.61 -26.95
CA ALA A 78 -29.11 -9.61 -26.23
C ALA A 78 -29.58 -10.14 -24.87
N ALA A 79 -30.00 -11.40 -24.81
CA ALA A 79 -30.42 -12.07 -23.58
C ALA A 79 -29.25 -12.22 -22.59
N SER A 80 -28.07 -12.61 -23.04
CA SER A 80 -26.86 -12.67 -22.21
C SER A 80 -26.51 -11.31 -21.62
N TYR A 81 -26.59 -10.25 -22.44
CA TYR A 81 -26.39 -8.88 -21.95
C TYR A 81 -27.44 -8.46 -20.91
N ASP A 82 -28.70 -8.82 -21.11
CA ASP A 82 -29.78 -8.54 -20.16
C ASP A 82 -29.62 -9.33 -18.84
N VAL A 83 -29.11 -10.56 -18.89
CA VAL A 83 -28.73 -11.36 -17.71
C VAL A 83 -27.66 -10.63 -16.90
N CYS A 84 -26.61 -10.10 -17.54
CA CYS A 84 -25.56 -9.36 -16.84
C CYS A 84 -26.14 -8.13 -16.11
N LYS A 85 -27.05 -7.39 -16.75
CA LYS A 85 -27.75 -6.26 -16.12
C LYS A 85 -28.67 -6.70 -14.99
N ALA A 86 -29.30 -7.87 -15.10
CA ALA A 86 -30.15 -8.41 -14.03
C ALA A 86 -29.31 -8.71 -12.78
N TYR A 87 -28.12 -9.30 -12.94
CA TYR A 87 -27.17 -9.48 -11.82
C TYR A 87 -26.78 -8.15 -11.19
N TYR A 88 -26.47 -7.13 -12.00
CA TYR A 88 -26.13 -5.80 -11.49
C TYR A 88 -27.26 -5.19 -10.66
N LYS A 89 -28.48 -5.21 -11.18
CA LYS A 89 -29.66 -4.63 -10.51
C LYS A 89 -30.03 -5.36 -9.21
N MET A 90 -29.78 -6.67 -9.17
CA MET A 90 -30.00 -7.49 -7.99
C MET A 90 -28.96 -7.22 -6.88
N GLY A 91 -27.79 -6.65 -7.23
CA GLY A 91 -26.68 -6.42 -6.30
C GLY A 91 -25.61 -7.51 -6.31
N ALA A 92 -25.67 -8.47 -7.24
CA ALA A 92 -24.62 -9.46 -7.47
C ALA A 92 -23.56 -8.89 -8.43
N PHE A 93 -22.76 -7.92 -7.95
CA PHE A 93 -21.84 -7.15 -8.78
C PHE A 93 -20.69 -7.98 -9.34
N HIS A 94 -20.19 -8.97 -8.60
CA HIS A 94 -19.15 -9.87 -9.09
C HIS A 94 -19.66 -10.80 -10.18
N ALA A 95 -20.88 -11.33 -10.04
CA ALA A 95 -21.53 -12.12 -11.09
C ALA A 95 -21.81 -11.29 -12.34
N SER A 96 -22.27 -10.04 -12.17
CA SER A 96 -22.44 -9.07 -13.24
C SER A 96 -21.13 -8.79 -13.98
N LEU A 97 -20.05 -8.49 -13.25
CA LEU A 97 -18.74 -8.21 -13.83
C LEU A 97 -18.22 -9.40 -14.63
N ALA A 98 -18.28 -10.61 -14.09
CA ALA A 98 -17.88 -11.84 -14.77
C ALA A 98 -18.71 -12.09 -16.05
N CYS A 99 -20.02 -11.85 -15.98
CA CYS A 99 -20.92 -11.96 -17.13
C CYS A 99 -20.54 -10.97 -18.25
N PHE A 100 -20.29 -9.71 -17.92
CA PHE A 100 -19.86 -8.71 -18.91
C PHE A 100 -18.46 -9.01 -19.48
N GLN A 101 -17.54 -9.52 -18.67
CA GLN A 101 -16.22 -9.98 -19.15
C GLN A 101 -16.37 -11.07 -20.20
N GLY A 102 -17.25 -12.07 -19.98
CA GLY A 102 -17.51 -13.12 -20.96
C GLY A 102 -17.93 -12.58 -22.33
N ILE A 103 -18.86 -11.61 -22.34
CA ILE A 103 -19.30 -10.92 -23.58
C ILE A 103 -18.12 -10.20 -24.28
N LEU A 104 -17.19 -9.64 -23.51
CA LEU A 104 -16.04 -8.92 -24.06
C LEU A 104 -14.94 -9.86 -24.56
N GLU A 105 -14.86 -11.08 -24.03
CA GLU A 105 -13.93 -12.10 -24.51
C GLU A 105 -14.33 -12.68 -25.87
N ASP A 106 -15.64 -12.69 -26.20
CA ASP A 106 -16.14 -13.00 -27.55
C ASP A 106 -15.66 -11.98 -28.61
N GLY A 107 -15.24 -10.81 -28.15
CA GLY A 107 -14.59 -9.78 -28.95
C GLY A 107 -15.55 -8.84 -29.69
N PRO A 108 -15.00 -7.92 -30.50
CA PRO A 108 -15.77 -6.81 -31.09
C PRO A 108 -16.90 -7.20 -32.05
N LYS A 109 -17.03 -8.49 -32.39
CA LYS A 109 -18.09 -9.01 -33.25
C LYS A 109 -19.42 -9.18 -32.51
N HIS A 110 -19.39 -9.31 -31.18
CA HIS A 110 -20.59 -9.44 -30.37
C HIS A 110 -21.42 -8.14 -30.43
N THR A 111 -22.72 -8.24 -30.69
CA THR A 111 -23.60 -7.08 -30.91
C THR A 111 -23.59 -6.09 -29.74
N MET A 112 -23.46 -6.61 -28.51
CA MET A 112 -23.45 -5.83 -27.27
C MET A 112 -22.04 -5.48 -26.76
N TYR A 113 -20.98 -5.69 -27.55
CA TYR A 113 -19.60 -5.48 -27.11
C TYR A 113 -19.34 -4.05 -26.61
N ALA A 114 -19.78 -3.05 -27.37
CA ALA A 114 -19.55 -1.64 -27.02
C ALA A 114 -20.25 -1.26 -25.70
N GLN A 115 -21.50 -1.69 -25.54
CA GLN A 115 -22.31 -1.42 -24.35
C GLN A 115 -21.78 -2.16 -23.12
N SER A 116 -21.30 -3.40 -23.26
CA SER A 116 -20.73 -4.17 -22.15
C SER A 116 -19.50 -3.50 -21.53
N ARG A 117 -18.72 -2.75 -22.32
CA ARG A 117 -17.57 -1.98 -21.81
C ARG A 117 -17.98 -0.87 -20.86
N GLU A 118 -19.11 -0.20 -21.12
CA GLU A 118 -19.64 0.83 -20.23
C GLU A 118 -20.05 0.23 -18.88
N TRP A 119 -20.60 -0.98 -18.88
CA TRP A 119 -21.01 -1.68 -17.66
C TRP A 119 -19.87 -2.19 -16.78
N LEU A 120 -18.65 -2.35 -17.32
CA LEU A 120 -17.47 -2.61 -16.49
C LEU A 120 -17.23 -1.47 -15.50
N PHE A 121 -17.37 -0.22 -15.95
CA PHE A 121 -17.21 0.95 -15.09
C PHE A 121 -18.26 1.00 -13.98
N PHE A 122 -19.53 0.77 -14.31
CA PHE A 122 -20.61 0.79 -13.30
C PHE A 122 -20.49 -0.34 -12.28
N SER A 123 -20.02 -1.51 -12.71
CA SER A 123 -19.76 -2.66 -11.83
C SER A 123 -18.56 -2.38 -10.92
N ALA A 124 -17.47 -1.84 -11.46
CA ALA A 124 -16.26 -1.55 -10.70
C ALA A 124 -16.47 -0.51 -9.59
N ARG A 125 -17.38 0.46 -9.77
CA ARG A 125 -17.75 1.44 -8.73
C ARG A 125 -18.48 0.83 -7.53
N LYS A 126 -18.97 -0.39 -7.66
CA LYS A 126 -19.77 -1.08 -6.63
C LYS A 126 -18.98 -2.17 -5.90
N ILE A 127 -17.87 -2.61 -6.46
CA ILE A 127 -17.02 -3.68 -5.92
C ILE A 127 -15.93 -3.06 -5.04
N LYS A 128 -15.74 -3.62 -3.84
CA LYS A 128 -14.70 -3.16 -2.90
C LYS A 128 -13.29 -3.50 -3.32
N ASP A 129 -13.06 -4.63 -3.99
CA ASP A 129 -11.75 -4.92 -4.59
C ASP A 129 -11.58 -4.12 -5.90
N GLU A 130 -11.17 -2.88 -5.72
CA GLU A 130 -11.01 -1.91 -6.80
C GLU A 130 -9.96 -2.36 -7.83
N LEU A 131 -8.88 -3.01 -7.44
CA LEU A 131 -7.79 -3.39 -8.35
C LEU A 131 -8.27 -4.39 -9.41
N ALA A 132 -8.88 -5.47 -8.97
CA ALA A 132 -9.40 -6.50 -9.87
C ALA A 132 -10.60 -6.01 -10.67
N ALA A 133 -11.37 -5.04 -10.16
CA ALA A 133 -12.46 -4.43 -10.91
C ALA A 133 -11.96 -3.44 -11.98
N LEU A 134 -10.76 -2.87 -11.80
CA LEU A 134 -10.13 -1.93 -12.74
C LEU A 134 -9.32 -2.63 -13.84
N GLU A 135 -8.80 -3.83 -13.63
CA GLU A 135 -8.08 -4.59 -14.66
C GLU A 135 -8.90 -4.79 -15.96
N PRO A 136 -10.18 -5.22 -15.92
CA PRO A 136 -11.00 -5.35 -17.12
C PRO A 136 -11.22 -4.02 -17.83
N ILE A 137 -11.31 -2.93 -17.07
CA ILE A 137 -11.45 -1.59 -17.62
C ILE A 137 -10.17 -1.19 -18.34
N ALA A 138 -9.00 -1.39 -17.71
CA ALA A 138 -7.70 -1.16 -18.32
C ALA A 138 -7.49 -1.97 -19.60
N ARG A 139 -8.11 -3.16 -19.67
CA ARG A 139 -8.04 -4.07 -20.82
C ARG A 139 -8.95 -3.71 -21.97
N PHE A 140 -10.22 -3.43 -21.69
CA PHE A 140 -11.25 -3.35 -22.74
C PHE A 140 -11.69 -1.93 -23.05
N VAL A 141 -11.54 -0.99 -22.12
CA VAL A 141 -12.11 0.36 -22.23
C VAL A 141 -11.06 1.35 -22.73
N LYS A 142 -11.41 2.13 -23.76
CA LYS A 142 -10.57 3.26 -24.22
C LYS A 142 -11.07 4.57 -23.63
N ALA A 143 -10.15 5.50 -23.36
CA ALA A 143 -10.46 6.81 -22.76
C ALA A 143 -11.53 7.64 -23.51
N GLY A 144 -11.65 7.47 -24.83
CA GLY A 144 -12.64 8.20 -25.64
C GLY A 144 -14.07 7.62 -25.61
N GLU A 145 -14.28 6.47 -24.99
CA GLU A 145 -15.56 5.75 -24.98
C GLU A 145 -16.38 6.02 -23.70
N ILE A 146 -15.80 6.72 -22.73
CA ILE A 146 -16.45 7.01 -21.45
C ILE A 146 -17.18 8.36 -21.53
N PRO A 147 -18.41 8.46 -21.01
CA PRO A 147 -19.11 9.74 -20.88
C PRO A 147 -18.24 10.81 -20.23
N ALA A 148 -18.30 12.03 -20.76
CA ALA A 148 -17.44 13.14 -20.34
C ALA A 148 -17.51 13.45 -18.84
N GLU A 149 -18.65 13.16 -18.20
CA GLU A 149 -18.89 13.30 -16.77
C GLU A 149 -18.03 12.35 -15.90
N TYR A 150 -17.73 11.14 -16.37
CA TYR A 150 -16.96 10.14 -15.61
C TYR A 150 -15.48 10.05 -16.01
N GLN A 151 -15.05 10.85 -17.00
CA GLN A 151 -13.68 10.78 -17.50
C GLN A 151 -12.62 11.04 -16.43
N SER A 152 -12.86 11.99 -15.51
CA SER A 152 -11.91 12.29 -14.44
C SER A 152 -11.89 11.20 -13.36
N GLU A 153 -13.05 10.66 -13.00
CA GLU A 153 -13.17 9.53 -12.06
C GLU A 153 -12.40 8.32 -12.59
N LEU A 154 -12.64 7.94 -13.84
CA LEU A 154 -11.94 6.80 -14.43
C LEU A 154 -10.44 7.06 -14.60
N SER A 155 -10.06 8.24 -15.08
CA SER A 155 -8.65 8.59 -15.26
C SER A 155 -7.90 8.57 -13.92
N PHE A 156 -8.56 8.99 -12.84
CA PHE A 156 -8.01 8.87 -11.49
C PHE A 156 -7.84 7.40 -11.09
N SER A 157 -8.88 6.57 -11.26
CA SER A 157 -8.84 5.15 -10.88
C SER A 157 -7.82 4.35 -11.69
N LEU A 158 -7.76 4.53 -13.02
CA LEU A 158 -6.74 3.92 -13.88
C LEU A 158 -5.34 4.44 -13.55
N GLY A 159 -5.20 5.73 -13.24
CA GLY A 159 -3.95 6.33 -12.78
C GLY A 159 -3.41 5.64 -11.54
N ARG A 160 -4.27 5.42 -10.53
CA ARG A 160 -3.93 4.67 -9.32
C ARG A 160 -3.65 3.20 -9.60
N TYR A 161 -4.46 2.54 -10.43
CA TYR A 161 -4.26 1.15 -10.84
C TYR A 161 -2.86 0.94 -11.45
N TYR A 162 -2.50 1.73 -12.46
CA TYR A 162 -1.18 1.60 -13.10
C TYR A 162 -0.02 1.94 -12.17
N PHE A 163 -0.21 2.86 -11.23
CA PHE A 163 0.78 3.11 -10.20
C PHE A 163 0.98 1.89 -9.29
N LEU A 164 -0.10 1.24 -8.84
CA LEU A 164 -0.02 0.02 -8.02
C LEU A 164 0.61 -1.14 -8.80
N VAL A 165 0.24 -1.33 -10.08
CA VAL A 165 0.87 -2.31 -10.97
C VAL A 165 2.37 -2.05 -11.13
N ALA A 166 2.79 -0.79 -11.22
CA ALA A 166 4.22 -0.47 -11.27
C ALA A 166 4.96 -0.95 -10.02
N LEU A 167 4.38 -0.74 -8.83
CA LEU A 167 4.95 -1.21 -7.57
C LEU A 167 5.04 -2.74 -7.52
N GLU A 168 4.00 -3.45 -7.99
CA GLU A 168 4.00 -4.92 -8.08
C GLU A 168 5.07 -5.45 -9.05
N LEU A 169 5.32 -4.74 -10.15
CA LEU A 169 6.40 -5.05 -11.09
C LEU A 169 7.80 -4.74 -10.54
N GLY A 170 7.89 -4.22 -9.31
CA GLY A 170 9.15 -3.93 -8.64
C GLY A 170 9.63 -2.49 -8.80
N ALA A 171 8.75 -1.54 -9.15
CA ALA A 171 9.06 -0.12 -8.99
C ALA A 171 9.30 0.15 -7.51
N LYS A 172 10.57 0.19 -7.12
CA LYS A 172 11.00 0.80 -5.88
C LYS A 172 11.21 2.28 -6.17
N GLY A 173 10.94 3.14 -5.18
CA GLY A 173 11.40 4.52 -5.25
C GLY A 173 12.92 4.56 -5.43
N VAL A 174 13.50 5.74 -5.65
CA VAL A 174 14.96 5.86 -5.72
C VAL A 174 15.57 5.30 -4.43
N GLU A 175 16.11 4.08 -4.49
CA GLU A 175 17.10 3.61 -3.52
C GLU A 175 18.21 4.67 -3.60
N SER A 176 18.56 5.30 -2.48
CA SER A 176 19.71 6.17 -2.46
C SER A 176 20.87 5.35 -2.99
N GLU A 177 21.37 5.67 -4.18
CA GLU A 177 22.61 5.10 -4.66
C GLU A 177 23.66 5.45 -3.60
N GLU A 178 23.95 4.51 -2.71
CA GLU A 178 25.25 4.45 -2.10
C GLU A 178 26.21 4.33 -3.27
N LYS A 179 26.87 5.44 -3.60
CA LYS A 179 28.06 5.39 -4.44
C LYS A 179 29.01 4.43 -3.76
N SER A 180 29.05 3.19 -4.25
CA SER A 180 30.05 2.20 -3.86
C SER A 180 31.42 2.82 -4.05
N LEU A 181 32.14 3.05 -2.95
CA LEU A 181 33.48 3.62 -2.87
C LEU A 181 34.58 2.69 -3.46
N ASP A 182 34.24 1.82 -4.41
CA ASP A 182 35.18 0.86 -5.00
C ASP A 182 36.14 1.49 -6.03
N GLU A 183 35.93 2.75 -6.44
CA GLU A 183 36.85 3.46 -7.35
C GLU A 183 37.93 4.31 -6.65
N ALA A 184 38.01 4.30 -5.31
CA ALA A 184 39.03 5.01 -4.55
C ALA A 184 39.96 4.04 -3.78
N LYS A 185 40.63 3.11 -4.49
CA LYS A 185 41.71 2.28 -3.91
C LYS A 185 43.05 2.60 -4.56
N GLU A 186 43.85 3.44 -3.90
CA GLU A 186 45.28 3.20 -3.62
C GLU A 186 45.85 4.37 -2.79
N GLN A 187 45.74 4.33 -1.45
CA GLN A 187 46.76 4.86 -0.53
C GLN A 187 46.75 4.04 0.78
N PRO A 188 47.91 3.87 1.46
CA PRO A 188 48.07 2.91 2.55
C PRO A 188 47.59 3.45 3.91
N GLU A 189 47.20 2.50 4.76
CA GLU A 189 46.57 2.64 6.08
C GLU A 189 47.20 3.70 7.01
N ALA A 190 46.36 4.60 7.52
CA ALA A 190 46.61 5.50 8.65
C ALA A 190 45.49 5.35 9.70
N PRO A 191 45.74 5.61 11.00
CA PRO A 191 44.71 5.58 12.04
C PRO A 191 43.56 6.53 11.73
N LEU A 192 42.33 6.16 12.11
CA LEU A 192 41.10 6.92 11.90
C LEU A 192 41.17 8.29 12.59
N GLU A 193 41.65 9.31 11.87
CA GLU A 193 41.36 10.72 12.12
C GLU A 193 40.15 11.10 11.26
N PHE A 194 39.02 11.41 11.89
CA PHE A 194 37.96 12.17 11.23
C PHE A 194 38.45 13.61 11.11
N GLU A 195 38.81 14.05 9.90
CA GLU A 195 39.07 15.47 9.69
C GLU A 195 37.79 16.25 10.01
N ALA A 196 37.91 17.06 11.05
CA ALA A 196 37.01 18.16 11.33
C ALA A 196 36.99 19.07 10.10
N GLY A 197 35.80 19.46 9.64
CA GLY A 197 35.69 20.62 8.78
C GLY A 197 36.25 21.81 9.54
N ASP A 198 37.45 22.25 9.18
CA ASP A 198 38.08 23.46 9.68
C ASP A 198 37.16 24.65 9.39
N ALA A 199 36.44 25.09 10.43
CA ALA A 199 35.72 26.34 10.46
C ALA A 199 36.72 27.49 10.67
N ASP A 200 37.55 27.79 9.66
CA ASP A 200 38.26 29.06 9.61
C ASP A 200 38.69 29.43 8.18
N LYS A 201 37.71 29.84 7.36
CA LYS A 201 37.97 30.76 6.25
C LYS A 201 36.97 31.90 6.29
N LYS A 202 37.47 33.07 6.66
CA LYS A 202 36.82 34.37 6.44
C LYS A 202 36.47 34.51 4.96
N GLU A 203 35.18 34.42 4.63
CA GLU A 203 34.63 35.03 3.44
C GLU A 203 33.93 36.34 3.84
N GLU A 204 34.39 37.45 3.26
CA GLU A 204 33.73 38.75 3.31
C GLU A 204 32.41 38.74 2.49
N PRO A 205 31.45 39.61 2.80
CA PRO A 205 30.04 39.31 2.66
C PRO A 205 29.55 39.50 1.22
N LYS A 206 28.78 38.52 0.72
CA LYS A 206 27.84 38.73 -0.39
C LYS A 206 26.41 38.67 0.17
N LYS A 207 25.72 39.81 0.00
CA LYS A 207 24.33 40.13 0.36
C LYS A 207 23.44 38.90 0.60
N GLU A 208 23.07 38.73 1.87
CA GLU A 208 21.90 37.97 2.31
C GLU A 208 20.64 38.68 1.83
N GLU A 209 19.78 37.96 1.09
CA GLU A 209 18.37 38.29 1.03
C GLU A 209 17.73 37.76 2.31
N LYS A 210 17.16 38.68 3.10
CA LYS A 210 16.38 38.39 4.30
C LYS A 210 15.19 37.49 3.94
N PRO A 211 14.75 36.61 4.86
CA PRO A 211 13.47 35.94 4.71
C PRO A 211 12.36 37.01 4.71
N ALA A 212 11.49 36.95 3.71
CA ALA A 212 10.29 37.75 3.70
C ALA A 212 9.39 37.30 4.85
N GLU A 213 9.31 38.15 5.87
CA GLU A 213 8.24 38.20 6.84
C GLU A 213 6.93 38.46 6.08
N GLU A 214 6.10 37.43 5.89
CA GLU A 214 4.66 37.63 5.79
C GLU A 214 4.06 37.22 7.13
N GLU A 215 3.94 38.22 8.01
CA GLU A 215 3.08 38.15 9.17
C GLU A 215 1.64 37.87 8.73
N GLY A 216 1.13 36.73 9.20
CA GLY A 216 -0.26 36.36 9.13
C GLY A 216 -0.60 35.62 10.41
N GLY A 217 -0.61 36.34 11.53
CA GLY A 217 -1.19 35.87 12.78
C GLY A 217 -2.64 35.43 12.54
N PHE A 218 -2.96 34.21 12.95
CA PHE A 218 -4.30 33.66 12.77
C PHE A 218 -4.60 32.70 13.90
N ASP A 219 -5.60 33.15 14.64
CA ASP A 219 -6.25 32.64 15.81
C ASP A 219 -6.89 31.25 15.60
N PHE A 220 -6.95 30.48 16.68
CA PHE A 220 -7.40 29.10 16.74
C PHE A 220 -8.90 29.07 17.05
N SER A 221 -9.72 28.46 16.20
CA SER A 221 -10.91 27.77 16.68
C SER A 221 -11.19 26.53 15.83
N SER A 222 -11.23 25.40 16.53
CA SER A 222 -11.62 24.08 16.06
C SER A 222 -13.10 24.04 15.67
N ASP A 223 -13.46 23.27 14.64
CA ASP A 223 -14.66 22.44 14.65
C ASP A 223 -14.62 21.39 13.52
N ASP A 224 -15.27 20.27 13.86
CA ASP A 224 -15.26 18.92 13.30
C ASP A 224 -15.54 18.74 11.80
N GLY A 225 -15.22 17.54 11.30
CA GLY A 225 -16.02 16.90 10.25
C GLY A 225 -15.26 16.12 9.17
N GLY A 226 -15.11 14.80 9.40
CA GLY A 226 -15.53 13.72 8.49
C GLY A 226 -15.00 13.62 7.06
N GLY A 227 -14.22 12.55 6.81
CA GLY A 227 -14.51 11.60 5.72
C GLY A 227 -13.76 11.79 4.40
N GLY A 228 -12.96 10.77 4.03
CA GLY A 228 -12.39 10.61 2.69
C GLY A 228 -11.04 9.90 2.73
N ASP A 229 -11.05 8.57 2.71
CA ASP A 229 -9.87 7.73 2.88
C ASP A 229 -8.84 7.88 1.75
N VAL A 230 -7.64 8.31 2.13
CA VAL A 230 -6.41 8.24 1.33
C VAL A 230 -5.45 7.33 2.07
N GLU A 231 -4.97 6.29 1.38
CA GLU A 231 -4.13 5.23 1.91
C GLU A 231 -2.72 5.71 2.32
N PRO A 232 -2.34 5.66 3.61
CA PRO A 232 -0.96 5.85 4.06
C PRO A 232 -0.18 4.52 4.09
N GLY A 233 -0.85 3.38 3.96
CA GLY A 233 -0.30 2.05 4.30
C GLY A 233 0.56 1.39 3.23
N ALA A 234 0.35 1.73 1.95
CA ALA A 234 1.15 1.20 0.84
C ALA A 234 2.47 1.96 0.62
N LEU A 235 2.69 3.07 1.35
CA LEU A 235 3.83 3.96 1.15
C LEU A 235 4.79 3.97 2.35
N ARG A 236 5.23 2.76 2.75
CA ARG A 236 6.57 2.56 3.32
C ARG A 236 7.63 2.47 2.20
N LEU A 237 7.34 2.98 1.00
CA LEU A 237 8.32 3.23 -0.04
C LEU A 237 9.09 4.50 0.34
N ALA A 238 10.41 4.37 0.47
CA ALA A 238 11.34 5.39 0.96
C ALA A 238 11.19 5.72 2.45
N ARG A 239 11.31 4.71 3.31
CA ARG A 239 12.09 4.93 4.52
C ARG A 239 13.51 5.21 4.04
N ALA A 240 14.05 6.40 4.32
CA ALA A 240 15.48 6.60 4.25
C ALA A 240 16.09 5.65 5.29
N GLN A 241 16.39 4.42 4.86
CA GLN A 241 17.29 3.56 5.60
C GLN A 241 18.64 4.24 5.49
N ASP A 242 18.94 5.05 6.49
CA ASP A 242 20.29 5.50 6.76
C ASP A 242 21.05 4.25 7.21
N ASP A 243 21.57 3.48 6.26
CA ASP A 243 22.50 2.38 6.50
C ASP A 243 23.94 2.92 6.70
N GLY A 244 24.07 4.23 6.93
CA GLY A 244 25.30 4.93 7.30
C GLY A 244 25.82 4.58 8.69
N PHE A 245 26.10 3.31 8.92
CA PHE A 245 27.02 2.89 9.96
C PHE A 245 27.68 1.60 9.51
N ASP A 246 28.96 1.63 9.13
CA ASP A 246 29.77 0.46 8.79
C ASP A 246 30.87 0.21 9.84
N PHE A 247 30.69 -0.82 10.67
CA PHE A 247 31.69 -1.43 11.53
C PHE A 247 32.39 -2.52 10.72
N GLY A 248 33.60 -2.17 10.26
CA GLY A 248 34.43 -3.00 9.39
C GLY A 248 34.70 -4.41 9.91
N ASP A 249 34.74 -5.35 8.96
CA ASP A 249 34.95 -6.77 9.21
C ASP A 249 36.34 -7.12 9.77
N VAL A 250 36.31 -7.99 10.78
CA VAL A 250 37.47 -8.67 11.37
C VAL A 250 38.03 -9.70 10.36
N LYS A 251 39.24 -9.46 9.87
CA LYS A 251 40.00 -10.39 9.01
C LYS A 251 40.35 -11.68 9.76
N VAL A 252 39.67 -12.78 9.43
CA VAL A 252 40.17 -14.15 9.65
C VAL A 252 40.98 -14.57 8.43
N LYS A 253 42.26 -14.88 8.65
CA LYS A 253 43.17 -15.44 7.64
C LYS A 253 42.82 -16.90 7.40
N ASP A 254 42.73 -17.32 6.14
CA ASP A 254 43.12 -18.67 5.76
C ASP A 254 43.54 -18.79 4.29
N ASP A 255 44.46 -19.71 4.07
CA ASP A 255 45.43 -19.75 2.98
C ASP A 255 44.90 -20.24 1.61
N LYS A 256 45.55 -19.69 0.58
CA LYS A 256 45.50 -20.10 -0.84
C LYS A 256 45.75 -21.60 -1.04
N LYS A 257 44.94 -22.23 -1.92
CA LYS A 257 45.50 -23.18 -2.90
C LYS A 257 44.75 -23.23 -4.23
N LYS A 258 45.51 -23.01 -5.29
CA LYS A 258 45.14 -23.05 -6.73
C LYS A 258 44.77 -24.46 -7.19
N GLY A 259 43.82 -24.55 -8.12
CA GLY A 259 43.62 -25.70 -9.00
C GLY A 259 42.77 -25.37 -10.23
N LYS A 260 43.40 -25.26 -11.40
CA LYS A 260 42.77 -25.07 -12.72
C LYS A 260 42.17 -26.39 -13.23
N GLY A 261 41.05 -26.33 -13.95
CA GLY A 261 40.57 -27.43 -14.80
C GLY A 261 39.39 -27.07 -15.69
N LYS A 262 39.63 -26.96 -17.01
CA LYS A 262 38.63 -26.78 -18.08
C LYS A 262 37.92 -28.12 -18.39
N ALA A 263 36.62 -28.10 -18.71
CA ALA A 263 36.03 -29.05 -19.68
C ALA A 263 34.68 -28.55 -20.26
N LYS A 264 34.53 -28.74 -21.57
CA LYS A 264 33.38 -28.42 -22.45
C LYS A 264 32.27 -29.49 -22.39
N PRO A 265 31.07 -29.23 -22.93
CA PRO A 265 29.87 -30.07 -22.78
C PRO A 265 29.77 -31.17 -23.85
N LYS A 266 29.07 -32.26 -23.54
CA LYS A 266 28.61 -33.28 -24.49
C LYS A 266 27.11 -33.49 -24.34
N GLY A 267 26.39 -33.47 -25.46
CA GLY A 267 24.97 -33.80 -25.56
C GLY A 267 24.71 -35.25 -26.01
N LYS A 268 23.44 -35.45 -26.44
CA LYS A 268 22.77 -36.65 -27.01
C LYS A 268 22.18 -37.60 -25.95
N ASP A 269 20.96 -38.17 -26.07
CA ASP A 269 20.12 -38.49 -27.24
C ASP A 269 18.61 -38.45 -26.93
N GLU A 270 17.83 -38.20 -27.99
CA GLU A 270 16.37 -38.38 -28.07
C GLU A 270 15.98 -39.87 -28.15
N LYS A 271 14.80 -40.22 -27.62
CA LYS A 271 14.02 -41.39 -28.08
C LYS A 271 12.54 -41.03 -28.18
N LYS A 272 12.02 -41.11 -29.40
CA LYS A 272 10.59 -41.11 -29.76
C LYS A 272 9.94 -42.43 -29.36
N GLY A 273 8.72 -42.35 -28.82
CA GLY A 273 7.76 -43.44 -28.67
C GLY A 273 6.37 -42.97 -29.10
N GLU A 274 5.64 -43.87 -29.76
CA GLU A 274 4.43 -43.66 -30.57
C GLU A 274 3.15 -43.25 -29.84
N ALA A 275 2.28 -42.64 -30.66
CA ALA A 275 0.94 -42.11 -30.46
C ALA A 275 -0.08 -43.02 -29.74
N ALA A 276 -0.86 -42.39 -28.84
CA ALA A 276 -2.22 -42.77 -28.49
C ALA A 276 -3.14 -41.55 -28.71
N ALA A 277 -4.38 -41.82 -29.15
CA ALA A 277 -5.33 -40.88 -29.75
C ALA A 277 -5.58 -39.59 -28.95
N ALA A 278 -5.56 -38.46 -29.65
CA ALA A 278 -5.77 -37.13 -29.11
C ALA A 278 -7.25 -36.88 -28.74
N PRO A 279 -7.55 -36.26 -27.59
CA PRO A 279 -8.88 -35.72 -27.30
C PRO A 279 -9.21 -34.55 -28.27
N PRO A 280 -10.51 -34.23 -28.48
CA PRO A 280 -10.91 -33.14 -29.37
C PRO A 280 -10.21 -31.82 -28.99
N PRO A 281 -9.91 -30.94 -29.96
CA PRO A 281 -9.15 -29.73 -29.69
C PRO A 281 -9.86 -28.91 -28.61
N PRO A 282 -9.12 -28.39 -27.61
CA PRO A 282 -9.70 -27.45 -26.66
C PRO A 282 -10.30 -26.26 -27.44
N PRO A 283 -11.36 -25.61 -26.91
CA PRO A 283 -11.95 -24.45 -27.55
C PRO A 283 -10.85 -23.43 -27.89
N PRO A 284 -10.97 -22.70 -29.01
CA PRO A 284 -9.94 -21.77 -29.45
C PRO A 284 -9.59 -20.84 -28.29
N LYS A 285 -8.30 -20.81 -27.92
CA LYS A 285 -7.79 -19.93 -26.86
C LYS A 285 -8.25 -18.50 -27.15
N PRO A 286 -8.71 -17.74 -26.14
CA PRO A 286 -9.12 -16.35 -26.34
C PRO A 286 -7.97 -15.59 -27.03
N THR A 287 -8.26 -15.03 -28.20
CA THR A 287 -7.28 -14.41 -29.11
C THR A 287 -6.87 -12.98 -28.70
N HIS A 288 -7.21 -12.58 -27.47
CA HIS A 288 -6.76 -11.34 -26.87
C HIS A 288 -6.19 -11.61 -25.49
N THR A 289 -4.95 -12.09 -25.39
CA THR A 289 -4.18 -11.90 -24.15
C THR A 289 -3.90 -10.41 -24.01
N PHE A 290 -4.53 -9.77 -23.04
CA PHE A 290 -4.15 -8.41 -22.67
C PHE A 290 -2.72 -8.44 -22.15
N GLU A 291 -1.83 -7.85 -22.93
CA GLU A 291 -0.48 -7.56 -22.45
C GLU A 291 -0.57 -6.23 -21.70
N GLY A 292 -0.90 -6.29 -20.41
CA GLY A 292 -0.69 -5.18 -19.50
C GLY A 292 0.78 -4.72 -19.51
N PRO A 293 1.11 -3.59 -18.85
CA PRO A 293 2.51 -3.17 -18.78
C PRO A 293 3.38 -4.30 -18.21
N ARG A 294 4.49 -4.58 -18.90
CA ARG A 294 5.42 -5.66 -18.52
C ARG A 294 6.61 -5.17 -17.71
N ASP A 295 6.83 -3.86 -17.73
CA ASP A 295 7.91 -3.19 -17.05
C ASP A 295 7.35 -2.05 -16.16
N PRO A 296 8.03 -1.74 -15.04
CA PRO A 296 7.56 -0.72 -14.11
C PRO A 296 7.47 0.68 -14.75
N ASP A 297 8.42 1.05 -15.61
CA ASP A 297 8.46 2.39 -16.23
C ASP A 297 7.27 2.64 -17.15
N SER A 298 6.87 1.64 -17.95
CA SER A 298 5.67 1.70 -18.79
C SER A 298 4.41 1.85 -17.95
N ALA A 299 4.32 1.14 -16.81
CA ALA A 299 3.21 1.30 -15.88
C ALA A 299 3.17 2.72 -15.27
N LEU A 300 4.30 3.26 -14.82
CA LEU A 300 4.41 4.63 -14.29
C LEU A 300 4.06 5.69 -15.34
N LYS A 301 4.42 5.46 -16.60
CA LYS A 301 4.04 6.33 -17.72
C LYS A 301 2.52 6.34 -17.93
N LEU A 302 1.89 5.16 -17.96
CA LEU A 302 0.43 5.04 -18.07
C LEU A 302 -0.27 5.68 -16.86
N ALA A 303 0.30 5.57 -15.67
CA ALA A 303 -0.21 6.25 -14.48
C ALA A 303 -0.21 7.77 -14.67
N LEU A 304 0.92 8.37 -15.08
CA LEU A 304 1.00 9.82 -15.34
C LEU A 304 0.07 10.29 -16.43
N GLU A 305 -0.05 9.53 -17.53
CA GLU A 305 -0.93 9.88 -18.65
C GLU A 305 -2.39 9.95 -18.21
N ASN A 306 -2.86 8.98 -17.43
CA ASN A 306 -4.21 8.97 -16.91
C ASN A 306 -4.40 10.06 -15.84
N LEU A 307 -3.50 10.19 -14.87
CA LEU A 307 -3.61 11.22 -13.83
C LEU A 307 -3.59 12.65 -14.40
N SER A 308 -2.90 12.88 -15.52
CA SER A 308 -2.86 14.19 -16.20
C SER A 308 -4.16 14.54 -16.94
N ARG A 309 -5.06 13.57 -17.16
CA ARG A 309 -6.39 13.80 -17.74
C ARG A 309 -7.45 14.16 -16.70
N VAL A 310 -7.14 14.00 -15.42
CA VAL A 310 -8.04 14.38 -14.32
C VAL A 310 -8.16 15.90 -14.28
N LYS A 311 -9.40 16.39 -14.36
CA LYS A 311 -9.68 17.83 -14.37
C LYS A 311 -9.73 18.43 -12.96
N PRO A 312 -9.40 19.72 -12.77
CA PRO A 312 -9.42 20.40 -11.46
C PRO A 312 -10.76 20.38 -10.74
N GLU A 313 -11.88 20.30 -11.48
CA GLU A 313 -13.23 20.30 -10.92
C GLU A 313 -13.61 18.94 -10.27
N TYR A 314 -12.81 17.90 -10.49
CA TYR A 314 -13.05 16.59 -9.90
C TYR A 314 -12.78 16.63 -8.39
N GLU A 315 -13.71 16.10 -7.60
CA GLU A 315 -13.65 16.11 -6.13
C GLU A 315 -12.32 15.58 -5.57
N ARG A 316 -11.78 14.52 -6.18
CA ARG A 316 -10.51 13.89 -5.77
C ARG A 316 -9.30 14.42 -6.57
N TYR A 317 -9.39 15.60 -7.16
CA TYR A 317 -8.29 16.19 -7.95
C TYR A 317 -7.00 16.34 -7.12
N ALA A 318 -7.09 16.83 -5.88
CA ALA A 318 -5.93 16.94 -5.00
C ALA A 318 -5.24 15.58 -4.75
N GLN A 319 -6.02 14.50 -4.65
CA GLN A 319 -5.49 13.13 -4.53
C GLN A 319 -4.79 12.69 -5.82
N ALA A 320 -5.35 13.04 -7.00
CA ALA A 320 -4.69 12.78 -8.28
C ALA A 320 -3.33 13.47 -8.38
N VAL A 321 -3.25 14.74 -7.95
CA VAL A 321 -1.98 15.51 -7.89
C VAL A 321 -0.99 14.86 -6.93
N TYR A 322 -1.45 14.37 -5.78
CA TYR A 322 -0.59 13.64 -4.85
C TYR A 322 0.00 12.38 -5.47
N ILE A 323 -0.81 11.55 -6.13
CA ILE A 323 -0.34 10.34 -6.82
C ILE A 323 0.63 10.72 -7.95
N LYS A 324 0.42 11.82 -8.68
CA LYS A 324 1.42 12.29 -9.66
C LYS A 324 2.76 12.60 -9.00
N GLY A 325 2.75 13.22 -7.82
CA GLY A 325 3.95 13.48 -7.03
C GLY A 325 4.68 12.20 -6.67
N LEU A 326 3.94 11.16 -6.27
CA LEU A 326 4.48 9.82 -6.01
C LEU A 326 5.07 9.18 -7.26
N VAL A 327 4.37 9.23 -8.40
CA VAL A 327 4.88 8.66 -9.65
C VAL A 327 6.18 9.35 -10.08
N HIS A 328 6.25 10.68 -9.98
CA HIS A 328 7.48 11.41 -10.24
C HIS A 328 8.60 11.02 -9.27
N PHE A 329 8.29 10.88 -7.97
CA PHE A 329 9.26 10.43 -6.98
C PHE A 329 9.81 9.03 -7.31
N THR A 330 8.92 8.09 -7.64
CA THR A 330 9.31 6.72 -8.02
C THR A 330 10.19 6.69 -9.27
N ARG A 331 10.01 7.63 -10.20
CA ARG A 331 10.86 7.81 -11.39
C ARG A 331 12.17 8.57 -11.13
N GLY A 332 12.42 9.00 -9.90
CA GLY A 332 13.57 9.85 -9.54
C GLY A 332 13.48 11.30 -10.02
N GLU A 333 12.29 11.74 -10.43
CA GLU A 333 12.02 13.10 -10.89
C GLU A 333 11.63 13.99 -9.69
N PHE A 334 12.62 14.32 -8.85
CA PHE A 334 12.38 15.00 -7.57
C PHE A 334 11.82 16.43 -7.70
N GLU A 335 12.30 17.23 -8.65
CA GLU A 335 11.78 18.60 -8.85
C GLU A 335 10.29 18.60 -9.26
N PRO A 336 9.86 17.82 -10.28
CA PRO A 336 8.44 17.62 -10.56
C PRO A 336 7.65 17.09 -9.36
N SER A 337 8.23 16.16 -8.60
CA SER A 337 7.59 15.56 -7.42
C SER A 337 7.31 16.59 -6.32
N VAL A 338 8.33 17.36 -5.91
CA VAL A 338 8.21 18.45 -4.93
C VAL A 338 7.17 19.48 -5.39
N LYS A 339 7.15 19.81 -6.69
CA LYS A 339 6.13 20.71 -7.25
C LYS A 339 4.72 20.17 -7.07
N GLN A 340 4.49 18.88 -7.32
CA GLN A 340 3.17 18.28 -7.10
C GLN A 340 2.79 18.28 -5.61
N PHE A 341 3.70 17.92 -4.70
CA PHE A 341 3.37 17.90 -3.26
C PHE A 341 3.10 19.30 -2.70
N ARG A 342 3.85 20.32 -3.11
CA ARG A 342 3.55 21.72 -2.76
C ARG A 342 2.19 22.15 -3.29
N GLU A 343 1.82 21.71 -4.48
CA GLU A 343 0.49 21.96 -5.03
C GLU A 343 -0.62 21.29 -4.19
N VAL A 344 -0.41 20.05 -3.72
CA VAL A 344 -1.34 19.41 -2.78
C VAL A 344 -1.50 20.24 -1.51
N VAL A 345 -0.40 20.70 -0.90
CA VAL A 345 -0.44 21.56 0.30
C VAL A 345 -1.21 22.86 0.03
N ARG A 346 -1.07 23.45 -1.16
CA ARG A 346 -1.79 24.65 -1.57
C ARG A 346 -3.30 24.38 -1.73
N LEU A 347 -3.66 23.31 -2.42
CA LEU A 347 -5.05 22.90 -2.67
C LEU A 347 -5.78 22.52 -1.37
N THR A 348 -5.05 21.99 -0.38
CA THR A 348 -5.59 21.51 0.90
C THR A 348 -5.46 22.51 2.05
N ASN A 349 -5.05 23.76 1.75
CA ASN A 349 -4.84 24.77 2.79
C ASN A 349 -6.15 25.12 3.52
N PRO A 350 -6.23 25.02 4.86
CA PRO A 350 -7.45 25.33 5.63
C PRO A 350 -7.99 26.75 5.44
N ARG A 351 -7.12 27.73 5.14
CA ARG A 351 -7.51 29.16 5.07
C ARG A 351 -7.94 29.63 3.67
N GLY A 352 -7.63 28.87 2.62
CA GLY A 352 -7.84 29.33 1.24
C GLY A 352 -7.64 28.26 0.17
N GLY A 353 -7.57 26.99 0.57
CA GLY A 353 -7.53 25.85 -0.33
C GLY A 353 -8.89 25.57 -0.94
N THR A 354 -8.89 24.76 -2.00
CA THR A 354 -10.10 24.35 -2.71
C THR A 354 -10.78 23.15 -2.06
N VAL A 355 -10.06 22.37 -1.25
CA VAL A 355 -10.55 21.14 -0.61
C VAL A 355 -10.08 21.10 0.84
N LYS A 356 -10.96 20.83 1.81
CA LYS A 356 -10.57 20.53 3.18
C LYS A 356 -10.22 19.04 3.28
N ASN A 357 -8.93 18.72 3.35
CA ASN A 357 -8.46 17.34 3.55
C ASN A 357 -7.11 17.36 4.29
N ASP A 358 -7.17 17.40 5.62
CA ASP A 358 -5.99 17.54 6.48
C ASP A 358 -5.06 16.33 6.36
N ARG A 359 -5.63 15.11 6.25
CA ARG A 359 -4.85 13.88 6.06
C ARG A 359 -4.01 13.92 4.79
N LEU A 360 -4.60 14.33 3.66
CA LEU A 360 -3.89 14.43 2.39
C LEU A 360 -2.79 15.51 2.44
N ARG A 361 -3.04 16.59 3.17
CA ARG A 361 -2.07 17.65 3.41
C ARG A 361 -0.88 17.13 4.22
N GLU A 362 -1.14 16.39 5.28
CA GLU A 362 -0.11 15.76 6.11
C GLU A 362 0.73 14.77 5.30
N LEU A 363 0.10 13.92 4.49
CA LEU A 363 0.82 13.02 3.57
C LEU A 363 1.76 13.77 2.61
N ALA A 364 1.34 14.94 2.12
CA ALA A 364 2.20 15.80 1.32
C ALA A 364 3.35 16.42 2.15
N PHE A 365 3.12 16.78 3.42
CA PHE A 365 4.19 17.21 4.32
C PHE A 365 5.22 16.10 4.57
N PHE A 366 4.79 14.87 4.84
CA PHE A 366 5.70 13.72 4.96
C PHE A 366 6.53 13.52 3.69
N SER A 367 5.89 13.57 2.52
CA SER A 367 6.59 13.38 1.25
C SER A 367 7.64 14.45 1.01
N LEU A 368 7.32 15.71 1.32
CA LEU A 368 8.29 16.82 1.26
C LEU A 368 9.41 16.65 2.29
N ALA A 369 9.07 16.31 3.54
CA ALA A 369 10.04 16.13 4.62
C ALA A 369 11.04 15.02 4.30
N ARG A 370 10.57 13.87 3.79
CA ARG A 370 11.41 12.74 3.40
C ARG A 370 12.32 13.06 2.21
N ILE A 371 11.82 13.81 1.22
CA ILE A 371 12.66 14.31 0.12
C ILE A 371 13.75 15.24 0.68
N HIS A 372 13.38 16.21 1.52
CA HIS A 372 14.37 17.12 2.13
C HIS A 372 15.39 16.36 2.99
N TYR A 373 14.95 15.35 3.75
CA TYR A 373 15.83 14.46 4.51
C TYR A 373 16.83 13.72 3.60
N GLN A 374 16.34 13.15 2.48
CA GLN A 374 17.17 12.44 1.51
C GLN A 374 18.26 13.32 0.88
N PHE A 375 18.00 14.62 0.74
CA PHE A 375 18.98 15.61 0.26
C PHE A 375 19.78 16.28 1.39
N GLU A 376 19.80 15.70 2.60
CA GLU A 376 20.49 16.20 3.80
C GLU A 376 20.06 17.60 4.26
N GLN A 377 18.88 18.04 3.83
CA GLN A 377 18.28 19.31 4.18
C GLN A 377 17.47 19.17 5.49
N PHE A 378 18.12 18.72 6.56
CA PHE A 378 17.47 18.31 7.81
C PHE A 378 16.59 19.40 8.44
N ARG A 379 17.00 20.67 8.39
CA ARG A 379 16.19 21.79 8.88
C ARG A 379 14.86 21.93 8.14
N TYR A 380 14.86 21.74 6.82
CA TYR A 380 13.64 21.74 6.03
C TYR A 380 12.79 20.50 6.29
N ALA A 381 13.42 19.34 6.51
CA ALA A 381 12.71 18.13 6.90
C ALA A 381 11.95 18.33 8.21
N ILE A 382 12.63 18.83 9.25
CA ILE A 382 12.03 19.18 10.56
C ILE A 382 10.86 20.16 10.36
N PHE A 383 11.09 21.24 9.60
CA PHE A 383 10.04 22.23 9.32
C PHE A 383 8.74 21.61 8.78
N TYR A 384 8.82 20.61 7.90
CA TYR A 384 7.62 19.95 7.37
C TYR A 384 7.02 18.93 8.34
N TYR A 385 7.82 18.18 9.09
CA TYR A 385 7.30 17.30 10.15
C TYR A 385 6.56 18.09 11.23
N ASP A 386 7.06 19.26 11.60
CA ASP A 386 6.43 20.16 12.58
C ASP A 386 5.09 20.76 12.09
N ARG A 387 4.73 20.58 10.81
CA ARG A 387 3.41 20.99 10.29
C ARG A 387 2.31 19.96 10.54
N VAL A 388 2.67 18.75 10.97
CA VAL A 388 1.69 17.71 11.34
C VAL A 388 1.15 18.05 12.72
N SER A 389 -0.19 18.13 12.84
CA SER A 389 -0.83 18.48 14.11
C SER A 389 -0.61 17.42 15.17
N ARG A 390 -0.49 17.81 16.45
CA ARG A 390 -0.43 16.89 17.60
C ARG A 390 -1.66 15.99 17.72
N ASP A 391 -2.81 16.46 17.24
CA ASP A 391 -4.07 15.73 17.27
C ASP A 391 -4.21 14.71 16.11
N SER A 392 -3.26 14.69 15.17
CA SER A 392 -3.29 13.76 14.03
C SER A 392 -2.78 12.37 14.42
N GLU A 393 -3.40 11.34 13.83
CA GLU A 393 -2.88 9.96 13.86
C GLU A 393 -1.44 9.87 13.32
N ALA A 394 -1.05 10.79 12.44
CA ALA A 394 0.28 10.79 11.83
C ALA A 394 1.35 11.48 12.69
N TRP A 395 0.97 12.09 13.82
CA TRP A 395 1.89 12.90 14.63
C TRP A 395 3.08 12.11 15.17
N LEU A 396 2.85 10.89 15.68
CA LEU A 396 3.92 10.07 16.25
C LEU A 396 4.96 9.66 15.19
N GLU A 397 4.51 9.41 13.96
CA GLU A 397 5.41 9.15 12.84
C GLU A 397 6.25 10.38 12.52
N ALA A 398 5.64 11.57 12.48
CA ALA A 398 6.36 12.83 12.25
C ALA A 398 7.37 13.10 13.37
N LEU A 399 7.00 12.81 14.62
CA LEU A 399 7.87 12.94 15.78
C LEU A 399 9.05 11.96 15.72
N PHE A 400 8.81 10.72 15.30
CA PHE A 400 9.86 9.73 15.10
C PHE A 400 10.81 10.10 13.95
N GLU A 401 10.29 10.45 12.76
CA GLU A 401 11.12 10.81 11.60
C GLU A 401 11.88 12.13 11.82
N SER A 402 11.28 13.13 12.48
CA SER A 402 11.98 14.35 12.88
C SER A 402 13.10 14.09 13.90
N SER A 403 12.97 13.08 14.76
CA SER A 403 14.03 12.69 15.71
C SER A 403 15.32 12.28 15.01
N TRP A 404 15.23 11.62 13.84
CA TRP A 404 16.39 11.35 13.01
C TRP A 404 17.02 12.63 12.47
N ALA A 405 16.20 13.57 11.98
CA ALA A 405 16.71 14.85 11.49
C ALA A 405 17.39 15.67 12.60
N HIS A 406 16.83 15.70 13.81
CA HIS A 406 17.46 16.31 14.99
C HIS A 406 18.78 15.62 15.33
N PHE A 407 18.83 14.29 15.33
CA PHE A 407 20.06 13.53 15.55
C PHE A 407 21.14 13.89 14.53
N ARG A 408 20.80 14.01 13.23
CA ARG A 408 21.73 14.40 12.16
C ARG A 408 22.25 15.83 12.32
N LEU A 409 21.49 16.72 12.97
CA LEU A 409 21.93 18.07 13.33
C LEU A 409 22.75 18.13 14.64
N GLY A 410 22.95 17.00 15.32
CA GLY A 410 23.61 16.94 16.64
C GLY A 410 22.71 17.38 17.81
N GLU A 411 21.41 17.58 17.56
CA GLU A 411 20.43 17.99 18.56
C GLU A 411 19.94 16.77 19.38
N TYR A 412 20.89 16.07 20.01
CA TYR A 412 20.67 14.79 20.69
C TYR A 412 19.64 14.86 21.82
N GLN A 413 19.63 15.96 22.57
CA GLN A 413 18.70 16.19 23.67
C GLN A 413 17.25 16.25 23.19
N LYS A 414 17.02 16.90 22.04
CA LYS A 414 15.71 16.98 21.40
C LYS A 414 15.28 15.65 20.79
N ALA A 415 16.20 14.96 20.10
CA ALA A 415 15.94 13.62 19.58
C ALA A 415 15.54 12.65 20.69
N LEU A 416 16.30 12.57 21.79
CA LEU A 416 15.96 11.72 22.94
C LEU A 416 14.64 12.12 23.61
N GLY A 417 14.36 13.42 23.74
CA GLY A 417 13.10 13.90 24.30
C GLY A 417 11.86 13.49 23.47
N ASN A 418 11.98 13.55 22.14
CA ASN A 418 10.96 13.01 21.24
C ASN A 418 10.78 11.49 21.46
N LEU A 419 11.86 10.73 21.63
CA LEU A 419 11.79 9.29 21.90
C LEU A 419 11.15 8.97 23.26
N VAL A 420 11.30 9.82 24.28
CA VAL A 420 10.58 9.69 25.56
C VAL A 420 9.07 9.77 25.33
N THR A 421 8.62 10.68 24.47
CA THR A 421 7.21 10.79 24.10
C THR A 421 6.68 9.49 23.48
N LEU A 422 7.44 8.89 22.54
CA LEU A 422 7.07 7.62 21.91
C LEU A 422 7.01 6.44 22.90
N GLN A 423 7.70 6.54 24.04
CA GLN A 423 7.70 5.53 25.11
C GLN A 423 6.57 5.72 26.13
N SER A 424 5.72 6.72 25.94
CA SER A 424 4.63 7.01 26.86
C SER A 424 3.61 5.86 26.97
N PRO A 425 3.06 5.59 28.17
CA PRO A 425 1.94 4.68 28.35
C PRO A 425 0.71 5.00 27.49
N PHE A 426 0.54 6.24 27.04
CA PHE A 426 -0.53 6.63 26.12
C PHE A 426 -0.41 5.97 24.73
N PHE A 427 0.78 5.47 24.37
CA PHE A 427 1.09 4.90 23.06
C PHE A 427 1.58 3.45 23.15
N GLN A 428 1.17 2.68 24.17
CA GLN A 428 1.58 1.27 24.34
C GLN A 428 1.21 0.38 23.14
N ASP A 429 0.20 0.78 22.38
CA ASP A 429 -0.29 0.05 21.22
C ASP A 429 0.44 0.45 19.93
N GLU A 430 1.23 1.52 19.95
CA GLU A 430 1.98 2.02 18.81
C GLU A 430 3.30 1.28 18.62
N TYR A 431 3.71 1.12 17.37
CA TYR A 431 4.79 0.22 17.00
C TYR A 431 6.00 0.96 16.42
N TYR A 432 6.95 1.32 17.29
CA TYR A 432 8.20 2.04 16.95
C TYR A 432 9.48 1.34 17.44
N PRO A 433 9.76 0.09 17.03
CA PRO A 433 10.93 -0.64 17.50
C PRO A 433 12.27 0.00 17.07
N GLU A 434 12.33 0.75 15.97
CA GLU A 434 13.53 1.47 15.53
C GLU A 434 13.91 2.66 16.41
N ALA A 435 12.98 3.18 17.22
CA ALA A 435 13.30 4.16 18.25
C ALA A 435 14.42 3.63 19.16
N ALA A 436 14.53 2.31 19.29
CA ALA A 436 15.59 1.65 20.02
C ALA A 436 16.98 1.91 19.43
N ILE A 437 17.13 1.82 18.10
CA ILE A 437 18.41 2.12 17.43
C ILE A 437 18.78 3.56 17.72
N LEU A 438 17.87 4.49 17.46
CA LEU A 438 18.18 5.92 17.59
C LEU A 438 18.57 6.27 19.03
N LYS A 439 17.88 5.70 20.02
CA LYS A 439 18.23 5.87 21.45
C LYS A 439 19.60 5.28 21.76
N ALA A 440 19.88 4.05 21.32
CA ALA A 440 21.15 3.38 21.57
C ALA A 440 22.34 4.09 20.92
N ILE A 441 22.21 4.49 19.64
CA ILE A 441 23.23 5.26 18.93
C ILE A 441 23.43 6.62 19.59
N THR A 442 22.35 7.31 19.97
CA THR A 442 22.48 8.62 20.63
C THR A 442 23.25 8.51 21.94
N PHE A 443 23.00 7.49 22.77
CA PHE A 443 23.81 7.25 23.98
C PHE A 443 25.25 6.88 23.66
N TYR A 444 25.47 6.01 22.67
CA TYR A 444 26.81 5.62 22.23
C TYR A 444 27.64 6.83 21.76
N GLU A 445 27.09 7.68 20.91
CA GLU A 445 27.76 8.90 20.39
C GLU A 445 28.07 9.92 21.49
N ASN A 446 27.35 9.87 22.61
CA ASN A 446 27.58 10.69 23.79
C ASN A 446 28.43 9.97 24.86
N CYS A 447 29.02 8.81 24.53
CA CYS A 447 29.83 7.97 25.44
C CYS A 447 29.11 7.53 26.72
N ARG A 448 27.79 7.36 26.62
CA ARG A 448 26.89 6.89 27.69
C ARG A 448 26.69 5.39 27.58
N TYR A 449 27.79 4.65 27.73
CA TYR A 449 27.84 3.21 27.54
C TYR A 449 26.95 2.41 28.52
N PRO A 450 26.89 2.72 29.84
CA PRO A 450 26.00 2.02 30.75
C PRO A 450 24.51 2.17 30.40
N GLU A 451 24.08 3.38 30.05
CA GLU A 451 22.70 3.69 29.66
C GLU A 451 22.32 3.00 28.36
N ALA A 452 23.23 3.02 27.37
CA ALA A 452 23.04 2.30 26.12
C ALA A 452 22.89 0.79 26.36
N ARG A 453 23.71 0.19 27.24
CA ARG A 453 23.64 -1.25 27.54
C ARG A 453 22.35 -1.63 28.26
N ALA A 454 21.93 -0.86 29.27
CA ALA A 454 20.69 -1.10 30.00
C ALA A 454 19.50 -1.14 29.04
N PHE A 455 19.43 -0.17 28.14
CA PHE A 455 18.40 -0.07 27.12
C PHE A 455 18.41 -1.26 26.14
N LEU A 456 19.60 -1.69 25.68
CA LEU A 456 19.71 -2.87 24.81
C LEU A 456 19.18 -4.15 25.47
N GLY A 457 19.31 -4.29 26.79
CA GLY A 457 18.75 -5.41 27.55
C GLY A 457 17.22 -5.38 27.60
N GLU A 458 16.62 -4.20 27.80
CA GLU A 458 15.16 -4.02 27.79
C GLU A 458 14.55 -4.34 26.42
N PHE A 459 15.24 -3.96 25.33
CA PHE A 459 14.79 -4.26 23.97
C PHE A 459 14.73 -5.78 23.71
N GLU A 460 15.78 -6.53 24.09
CA GLU A 460 15.82 -7.98 23.91
C GLU A 460 14.70 -8.68 24.67
N GLN A 461 14.41 -8.24 25.90
CA GLN A 461 13.30 -8.76 26.69
C GLN A 461 11.94 -8.49 26.03
N SER A 462 11.79 -7.35 25.38
CA SER A 462 10.51 -6.90 24.81
C SER A 462 10.23 -7.47 23.41
N TYR A 463 11.25 -7.69 22.59
CA TYR A 463 11.10 -8.08 21.18
C TYR A 463 11.61 -9.49 20.84
N GLY A 464 12.44 -10.09 21.70
CA GLY A 464 12.98 -11.44 21.46
C GLY A 464 11.88 -12.50 21.34
N GLY A 465 10.84 -12.40 22.18
CA GLY A 465 9.66 -13.26 22.04
C GLY A 465 8.95 -13.05 20.70
N VAL A 466 8.69 -11.79 20.32
CA VAL A 466 7.90 -11.46 19.11
C VAL A 466 8.53 -12.08 17.86
N LEU A 467 9.86 -12.03 17.74
CA LEU A 467 10.58 -12.64 16.63
C LEU A 467 10.41 -14.17 16.59
N ALA A 468 10.44 -14.84 17.75
CA ALA A 468 10.23 -16.29 17.82
C ALA A 468 8.81 -16.69 17.37
N GLU A 469 7.81 -15.89 17.76
CA GLU A 469 6.42 -16.14 17.38
C GLU A 469 6.16 -15.85 15.90
N LEU A 470 6.77 -14.79 15.33
CA LEU A 470 6.72 -14.52 13.88
C LEU A 470 7.29 -15.70 13.08
N LYS A 471 8.44 -16.24 13.50
CA LYS A 471 9.03 -17.44 12.90
C LYS A 471 8.09 -18.64 12.98
N ARG A 472 7.42 -18.84 14.12
CA ARG A 472 6.40 -19.90 14.29
C ARG A 472 5.25 -19.72 13.31
N LEU A 473 4.70 -18.51 13.17
CA LEU A 473 3.55 -18.23 12.29
C LEU A 473 3.86 -18.45 10.81
N ILE A 474 5.04 -18.04 10.34
CA ILE A 474 5.44 -18.19 8.94
C ILE A 474 5.82 -19.65 8.62
N GLY A 475 5.92 -20.50 9.65
CA GLY A 475 6.29 -21.91 9.52
C GLY A 475 7.80 -22.14 9.62
N GLU A 476 8.60 -21.10 9.85
CA GLU A 476 10.06 -21.20 10.01
C GLU A 476 10.50 -21.64 11.43
N GLY A 477 9.55 -21.83 12.35
CA GLY A 477 9.76 -22.14 13.77
C GLY A 477 10.29 -23.55 14.09
N GLY A 478 11.17 -24.10 13.25
CA GLY A 478 11.79 -25.43 13.41
C GLY A 478 13.21 -25.41 14.00
N GLY A 479 13.65 -24.33 14.62
CA GLY A 479 15.07 -24.16 15.00
C GLY A 479 15.34 -23.23 16.19
N GLY A 480 14.55 -23.32 17.26
CA GLY A 480 14.90 -22.69 18.53
C GLY A 480 15.96 -23.50 19.29
N GLU A 481 17.08 -22.87 19.61
CA GLU A 481 18.14 -23.34 20.51
C GLU A 481 17.62 -23.62 21.93
N ALA A 482 16.95 -24.75 22.15
CA ALA A 482 16.70 -25.30 23.48
C ALA A 482 16.27 -26.78 23.41
N ALA A 483 17.00 -27.61 22.66
CA ALA A 483 16.97 -29.06 22.86
C ALA A 483 18.25 -29.68 22.29
N THR A 484 19.27 -29.80 23.13
CA THR A 484 20.32 -30.80 22.97
C THR A 484 19.68 -32.19 22.93
N GLY A 485 19.29 -32.63 21.74
CA GLY A 485 18.64 -33.91 21.51
C GLY A 485 18.22 -34.03 20.05
N GLY A 486 19.05 -34.68 19.24
CA GLY A 486 18.97 -34.65 17.79
C GLY A 486 17.62 -35.07 17.21
N ALA A 487 17.02 -34.17 16.41
CA ALA A 487 16.07 -34.51 15.37
C ALA A 487 16.41 -33.69 14.11
N LYS A 488 17.41 -34.14 13.36
CA LYS A 488 17.64 -33.68 11.98
C LYS A 488 16.46 -34.14 11.13
N GLY A 489 15.70 -33.19 10.58
CA GLY A 489 14.82 -33.47 9.44
C GLY A 489 13.33 -33.19 9.60
N ALA A 490 12.91 -32.26 10.46
CA ALA A 490 11.55 -31.72 10.33
C ALA A 490 11.49 -30.89 9.03
N LYS A 491 10.77 -31.41 8.04
CA LYS A 491 10.46 -30.68 6.80
C LYS A 491 9.65 -29.46 7.22
N VAL A 492 10.25 -28.28 7.13
CA VAL A 492 9.54 -27.01 7.31
C VAL A 492 8.54 -26.91 6.16
N GLU A 493 7.30 -27.30 6.41
CA GLU A 493 6.20 -27.07 5.47
C GLU A 493 5.85 -25.59 5.53
N VAL A 494 6.28 -24.85 4.51
CA VAL A 494 5.82 -23.48 4.28
C VAL A 494 4.29 -23.53 4.21
N ARG A 495 3.64 -22.85 5.16
CA ARG A 495 2.18 -22.82 5.22
C ARG A 495 1.62 -22.19 3.95
N SER A 496 0.51 -22.74 3.43
CA SER A 496 -0.19 -22.13 2.28
C SER A 496 -0.74 -20.75 2.67
N ALA A 497 -1.01 -19.91 1.67
CA ALA A 497 -1.46 -18.52 1.92
C ALA A 497 -2.82 -18.54 2.64
N GLU A 498 -3.68 -19.43 2.18
CA GLU A 498 -5.03 -19.64 2.68
C GLU A 498 -4.99 -20.10 4.14
N SER A 499 -4.15 -21.08 4.47
CA SER A 499 -4.02 -21.57 5.85
C SER A 499 -3.50 -20.50 6.82
N LEU A 500 -2.65 -19.58 6.35
CA LEU A 500 -2.14 -18.48 7.17
C LEU A 500 -3.25 -17.46 7.49
N PHE A 501 -4.09 -17.15 6.50
CA PHE A 501 -5.24 -16.28 6.68
C PHE A 501 -6.31 -16.90 7.60
N ASP A 502 -6.55 -18.20 7.47
CA ASP A 502 -7.44 -18.95 8.38
C ASP A 502 -6.92 -18.94 9.83
N GLU A 503 -5.61 -19.10 10.04
CA GLU A 503 -5.01 -19.00 11.37
C GLU A 503 -5.15 -17.59 11.95
N LEU A 504 -4.93 -16.53 11.16
CA LEU A 504 -5.17 -15.15 11.60
C LEU A 504 -6.63 -14.97 12.07
N THR A 505 -7.59 -15.47 11.30
CA THR A 505 -9.02 -15.41 11.65
C THR A 505 -9.30 -16.14 12.97
N GLN A 506 -8.65 -17.28 13.21
CA GLN A 506 -8.76 -17.99 14.50
C GLN A 506 -8.10 -17.24 15.65
N LEU A 507 -6.95 -16.60 15.42
CA LEU A 507 -6.29 -15.78 16.44
C LEU A 507 -7.14 -14.57 16.80
N GLU A 508 -7.79 -13.94 15.82
CA GLU A 508 -8.74 -12.85 16.05
C GLU A 508 -9.91 -13.29 16.92
N ALA A 509 -10.53 -14.44 16.61
CA ALA A 509 -11.61 -14.98 17.43
C ALA A 509 -11.15 -15.23 18.88
N LYS A 510 -9.94 -15.79 19.07
CA LYS A 510 -9.35 -15.99 20.41
C LYS A 510 -9.11 -14.68 21.16
N VAL A 511 -8.68 -13.63 20.45
CA VAL A 511 -8.50 -12.30 21.04
C VAL A 511 -9.86 -11.72 21.43
N ALA A 512 -10.86 -11.81 20.56
CA ALA A 512 -12.22 -11.30 20.80
C ALA A 512 -12.94 -12.00 21.97
N ASP A 513 -12.73 -13.31 22.15
CA ASP A 513 -13.35 -14.11 23.21
C ASP A 513 -12.76 -13.84 24.62
N GLY A 514 -11.72 -13.01 24.73
CA GLY A 514 -11.20 -12.52 26.02
C GLY A 514 -10.66 -13.62 26.95
N GLN A 515 -10.11 -14.72 26.40
CA GLN A 515 -9.54 -15.80 27.21
C GLN A 515 -8.19 -15.40 27.85
N ASP A 516 -8.30 -14.87 29.08
CA ASP A 516 -7.33 -14.84 30.19
C ASP A 516 -6.09 -13.92 30.04
N ASP A 517 -6.27 -12.69 30.53
CA ASP A 517 -5.37 -11.52 30.64
C ASP A 517 -4.09 -11.73 31.48
N LYS A 518 -3.72 -12.97 31.82
CA LYS A 518 -2.61 -13.28 32.75
C LYS A 518 -1.44 -14.05 32.13
N SER A 519 -1.54 -14.43 30.87
CA SER A 519 -0.45 -15.08 30.15
C SER A 519 0.25 -14.07 29.25
N GLY A 520 1.57 -13.90 29.41
CA GLY A 520 2.39 -13.14 28.46
C GLY A 520 2.22 -13.61 27.00
N SER A 521 1.70 -14.82 26.79
CA SER A 521 1.33 -15.35 25.47
C SER A 521 0.11 -14.64 24.85
N TYR A 522 -0.90 -14.21 25.63
CA TYR A 522 -2.10 -13.56 25.09
C TYR A 522 -1.80 -12.13 24.62
N ALA A 523 -1.12 -11.33 25.43
CA ALA A 523 -0.69 -9.98 25.07
C ALA A 523 0.16 -9.97 23.78
N MET A 524 0.99 -11.00 23.63
CA MET A 524 1.79 -11.24 22.44
C MET A 524 0.93 -11.63 21.22
N THR A 525 -0.03 -12.54 21.36
CA THR A 525 -0.98 -12.88 20.30
C THR A 525 -1.80 -11.67 19.86
N ALA A 526 -2.32 -10.88 20.80
CA ALA A 526 -3.05 -9.65 20.51
C ALA A 526 -2.18 -8.64 19.77
N ARG A 527 -0.91 -8.45 20.18
CA ARG A 527 0.05 -7.59 19.48
C ARG A 527 0.30 -8.04 18.05
N LEU A 528 0.42 -9.35 17.83
CA LEU A 528 0.67 -9.93 16.51
C LEU A 528 -0.54 -9.83 15.57
N VAL A 529 -1.75 -10.04 16.09
CA VAL A 529 -3.00 -9.82 15.35
C VAL A 529 -3.12 -8.33 14.96
N ARG A 530 -2.87 -7.42 15.90
CA ARG A 530 -2.87 -5.97 15.60
C ARG A 530 -1.82 -5.60 14.55
N LEU A 531 -0.63 -6.17 14.65
CA LEU A 531 0.44 -5.98 13.66
C LEU A 531 0.03 -6.48 12.27
N ALA A 532 -0.59 -7.65 12.17
CA ALA A 532 -1.11 -8.18 10.91
C ALA A 532 -2.21 -7.27 10.32
N LEU A 533 -3.14 -6.79 11.15
CA LEU A 533 -4.26 -5.95 10.73
C LEU A 533 -3.93 -4.47 10.54
N SER A 534 -2.76 -4.03 11.01
CA SER A 534 -2.24 -2.69 10.73
C SER A 534 -2.07 -2.45 9.23
N ASP A 535 -1.78 -3.51 8.45
CA ASP A 535 -1.72 -3.41 7.00
C ASP A 535 -3.13 -3.25 6.42
N LYS A 536 -3.39 -2.06 5.85
CA LYS A 536 -4.69 -1.73 5.26
C LYS A 536 -5.08 -2.66 4.11
N ARG A 537 -4.13 -3.27 3.40
CA ARG A 537 -4.43 -4.22 2.32
C ARG A 537 -5.07 -5.47 2.85
N VAL A 538 -4.58 -5.99 3.98
CA VAL A 538 -5.18 -7.15 4.67
C VAL A 538 -6.63 -6.84 5.05
N ARG A 539 -6.89 -5.64 5.60
CA ARG A 539 -8.26 -5.18 5.90
C ARG A 539 -9.12 -5.05 4.64
N GLY A 540 -8.60 -4.45 3.58
CA GLY A 540 -9.33 -4.30 2.31
C GLY A 540 -9.74 -5.65 1.71
N TYR A 541 -8.84 -6.66 1.72
CA TYR A 541 -9.20 -7.99 1.25
C TYR A 541 -10.24 -8.67 2.15
N ARG A 542 -10.22 -8.46 3.47
CA ARG A 542 -11.28 -8.96 4.36
C ARG A 542 -12.64 -8.40 3.98
N GLU A 543 -12.72 -7.08 3.83
CA GLU A 543 -13.97 -6.40 3.47
C GLU A 543 -14.49 -6.83 2.09
N ALA A 544 -13.59 -7.13 1.15
CA ALA A 544 -13.93 -7.68 -0.17
C ALA A 544 -14.40 -9.14 -0.07
N ILE A 545 -13.80 -9.97 0.79
CA ILE A 545 -14.26 -11.35 1.04
C ILE A 545 -15.67 -11.33 1.62
N GLU A 546 -15.95 -10.46 2.60
CA GLU A 546 -17.27 -10.30 3.20
C GLU A 546 -18.33 -9.84 2.19
N GLU A 547 -17.96 -8.99 1.23
CA GLU A 547 -18.84 -8.58 0.12
C GLU A 547 -19.18 -9.77 -0.78
N VAL A 548 -18.18 -10.54 -1.20
CA VAL A 548 -18.37 -11.73 -2.04
C VAL A 548 -19.19 -12.80 -1.30
N ASP A 549 -18.97 -12.99 0.00
CA ASP A 549 -19.75 -13.90 0.84
C ASP A 549 -21.22 -13.45 0.96
N SER A 550 -21.47 -12.15 1.00
CA SER A 550 -22.83 -11.58 1.00
C SER A 550 -23.54 -11.78 -0.35
N GLU A 551 -22.83 -11.59 -1.47
CA GLU A 551 -23.38 -11.87 -2.82
C GLU A 551 -23.67 -13.37 -3.02
N LYS A 552 -22.78 -14.23 -2.51
CA LYS A 552 -23.00 -15.68 -2.52
C LYS A 552 -24.29 -16.04 -1.77
N ALA A 553 -24.46 -15.53 -0.56
CA ALA A 553 -25.67 -15.75 0.24
C ALA A 553 -26.93 -15.22 -0.44
N LEU A 554 -26.83 -14.10 -1.17
CA LEU A 554 -27.92 -13.55 -1.99
C LEU A 554 -28.33 -14.50 -3.12
N LEU A 555 -27.37 -14.99 -3.91
CA LEU A 555 -27.65 -15.93 -5.00
C LEU A 555 -28.16 -17.27 -4.49
N ASP A 556 -27.57 -17.77 -3.41
CA ASP A 556 -28.06 -18.95 -2.73
C ASP A 556 -29.48 -18.70 -2.22
N GLY A 557 -29.82 -17.54 -1.67
CA GLY A 557 -31.14 -17.21 -1.13
C GLY A 557 -32.30 -17.27 -2.12
N LEU A 558 -32.06 -17.26 -3.44
CA LEU A 558 -33.10 -17.27 -4.47
C LEU A 558 -33.83 -18.61 -4.57
N ASP A 559 -35.12 -18.55 -4.86
CA ASP A 559 -35.97 -19.74 -5.00
C ASP A 559 -35.83 -20.40 -6.39
N ALA A 560 -36.33 -21.64 -6.50
CA ALA A 560 -36.58 -22.26 -7.81
C ALA A 560 -37.59 -21.42 -8.60
N PRO A 561 -37.49 -21.33 -9.95
CA PRO A 561 -36.72 -22.19 -10.84
C PRO A 561 -35.28 -21.75 -11.17
N TYR A 562 -34.79 -20.61 -10.66
CA TYR A 562 -33.39 -20.20 -10.88
C TYR A 562 -32.39 -21.07 -10.11
N ARG A 563 -32.69 -21.37 -8.84
CA ARG A 563 -31.81 -22.17 -7.97
C ARG A 563 -31.58 -23.57 -8.55
N GLY A 564 -30.32 -23.91 -8.81
CA GLY A 564 -29.92 -25.17 -9.44
C GLY A 564 -29.98 -25.17 -10.98
N GLY A 565 -30.36 -24.06 -11.61
CA GLY A 565 -30.23 -23.85 -13.06
C GLY A 565 -28.78 -23.63 -13.50
N LYS A 566 -28.56 -23.62 -14.82
CA LYS A 566 -27.24 -23.38 -15.43
C LYS A 566 -26.70 -21.99 -15.10
N LEU A 567 -27.52 -20.94 -15.20
CA LEU A 567 -27.07 -19.57 -14.91
C LEU A 567 -26.70 -19.40 -13.43
N HIS A 568 -27.41 -20.08 -12.53
CA HIS A 568 -27.05 -20.13 -11.11
C HIS A 568 -25.71 -20.83 -10.90
N GLY A 569 -25.49 -21.99 -11.55
CA GLY A 569 -24.21 -22.70 -11.48
C GLY A 569 -23.02 -21.88 -11.98
N GLU A 570 -23.18 -21.17 -13.11
CA GLU A 570 -22.15 -20.29 -13.67
C GLU A 570 -21.84 -19.10 -12.76
N ALA A 571 -22.87 -18.44 -12.22
CA ALA A 571 -22.69 -17.32 -11.29
C ALA A 571 -22.03 -17.75 -9.98
N MET A 572 -22.45 -18.87 -9.41
CA MET A 572 -21.83 -19.44 -8.20
C MET A 572 -20.38 -19.85 -8.44
N GLN A 573 -20.07 -20.45 -9.60
CA GLN A 573 -18.69 -20.78 -9.95
C GLN A 573 -17.81 -19.52 -10.04
N ALA A 574 -18.32 -18.44 -10.64
CA ALA A 574 -17.59 -17.18 -10.74
C ALA A 574 -17.35 -16.55 -9.35
N ILE A 575 -18.36 -16.51 -8.49
CA ILE A 575 -18.27 -15.99 -7.11
C ILE A 575 -17.29 -16.81 -6.27
N GLU A 576 -17.36 -18.14 -6.34
CA GLU A 576 -16.45 -19.02 -5.57
C GLU A 576 -15.01 -18.92 -6.05
N ALA A 577 -14.79 -18.87 -7.38
CA ALA A 577 -13.47 -18.65 -7.94
C ALA A 577 -12.89 -17.30 -7.48
N ARG A 578 -13.74 -16.28 -7.42
CA ARG A 578 -13.36 -14.95 -6.94
C ARG A 578 -13.02 -14.94 -5.46
N ARG A 579 -13.83 -15.57 -4.62
CA ARG A 579 -13.58 -15.74 -3.18
C ARG A 579 -12.24 -16.45 -2.94
N ALA A 580 -12.01 -17.56 -3.63
CA ALA A 580 -10.76 -18.31 -3.53
C ALA A 580 -9.54 -17.46 -3.90
N ALA A 581 -9.63 -16.65 -4.95
CA ALA A 581 -8.58 -15.72 -5.34
C ALA A 581 -8.31 -14.66 -4.26
N LEU A 582 -9.36 -14.06 -3.67
CA LEU A 582 -9.23 -13.07 -2.60
C LEU A 582 -8.58 -13.66 -1.34
N VAL A 583 -8.97 -14.86 -0.92
CA VAL A 583 -8.36 -15.56 0.24
C VAL A 583 -6.89 -15.85 -0.02
N SER A 584 -6.53 -16.28 -1.22
CA SER A 584 -5.13 -16.54 -1.60
C SER A 584 -4.30 -15.25 -1.62
N LEU A 585 -4.85 -14.15 -2.15
CA LEU A 585 -4.22 -12.83 -2.14
C LEU A 585 -4.04 -12.28 -0.72
N ALA A 586 -5.09 -12.34 0.11
CA ALA A 586 -5.05 -11.92 1.51
C ALA A 586 -3.99 -12.68 2.29
N GLY A 587 -3.92 -14.01 2.10
CA GLY A 587 -2.91 -14.87 2.70
C GLY A 587 -1.49 -14.57 2.22
N THR A 588 -1.33 -14.19 0.95
CA THR A 588 -0.03 -13.82 0.37
C THR A 588 0.45 -12.48 0.94
N VAL A 589 -0.41 -11.46 0.93
CA VAL A 589 -0.10 -10.15 1.52
C VAL A 589 0.18 -10.24 3.01
N LEU A 590 -0.57 -11.08 3.73
CA LEU A 590 -0.30 -11.36 5.15
C LEU A 590 1.06 -12.01 5.34
N ARG A 591 1.42 -13.02 4.53
CA ARG A 591 2.74 -13.65 4.58
C ARG A 591 3.84 -12.63 4.32
N ASP A 592 3.69 -11.81 3.28
CA ASP A 592 4.67 -10.80 2.90
C ASP A 592 4.86 -9.79 4.03
N LYS A 593 3.76 -9.32 4.64
CA LYS A 593 3.79 -8.44 5.80
C LYS A 593 4.53 -9.07 6.98
N LEU A 594 4.18 -10.29 7.38
CA LEU A 594 4.83 -10.96 8.50
C LEU A 594 6.31 -11.27 8.22
N THR A 595 6.64 -11.63 6.97
CA THR A 595 8.01 -11.93 6.55
C THR A 595 8.86 -10.66 6.53
N ALA A 596 8.33 -9.56 5.99
CA ALA A 596 8.99 -8.26 6.02
C ALA A 596 9.21 -7.79 7.45
N GLU A 597 8.23 -7.96 8.33
CA GLU A 597 8.33 -7.61 9.74
C GLU A 597 9.36 -8.46 10.49
N LYS A 598 9.40 -9.77 10.22
CA LYS A 598 10.43 -10.68 10.74
C LYS A 598 11.82 -10.22 10.30
N ALA A 599 12.02 -10.01 9.00
CA ALA A 599 13.30 -9.57 8.44
C ALA A 599 13.74 -8.22 9.01
N PHE A 600 12.79 -7.29 9.17
CA PHE A 600 13.01 -5.99 9.77
C PHE A 600 13.44 -6.12 11.25
N LEU A 601 12.80 -6.96 12.06
CA LEU A 601 13.22 -7.22 13.44
C LEU A 601 14.57 -7.95 13.54
N GLU A 602 14.89 -8.84 12.60
CA GLU A 602 16.20 -9.50 12.52
C GLU A 602 17.31 -8.50 12.20
N ASP A 603 17.08 -7.63 11.21
CA ASP A 603 18.00 -6.52 10.87
C ASP A 603 18.20 -5.60 12.07
N LEU A 604 17.11 -5.17 12.70
CA LEU A 604 17.12 -4.35 13.90
C LEU A 604 17.92 -4.99 15.04
N THR A 605 17.72 -6.29 15.28
CA THR A 605 18.47 -7.04 16.30
C THR A 605 19.95 -7.12 15.94
N GLY A 606 20.29 -7.33 14.68
CA GLY A 606 21.66 -7.30 14.18
C GLY A 606 22.35 -5.94 14.39
N LYS A 607 21.65 -4.85 14.05
CA LYS A 607 22.12 -3.47 14.27
C LYS A 607 22.38 -3.19 15.75
N LEU A 608 21.45 -3.59 16.63
CA LEU A 608 21.60 -3.44 18.07
C LEU A 608 22.74 -4.29 18.66
N LEU A 609 22.96 -5.50 18.14
CA LEU A 609 24.10 -6.33 18.51
C LEU A 609 25.44 -5.69 18.10
N ARG A 610 25.48 -5.05 16.93
CA ARG A 610 26.64 -4.30 16.46
C ARG A 610 26.95 -3.11 17.36
N ILE A 611 25.92 -2.33 17.71
CA ILE A 611 26.03 -1.24 18.68
C ILE A 611 26.54 -1.76 20.03
N ARG A 612 26.03 -2.92 20.50
CA ARG A 612 26.51 -3.56 21.74
C ARG A 612 28.00 -3.89 21.69
N PHE A 613 28.48 -4.44 20.57
CA PHE A 613 29.90 -4.74 20.39
C PHE A 613 30.76 -3.48 20.52
N GLU A 614 30.26 -2.36 20.02
CA GLU A 614 31.00 -1.12 19.90
C GLU A 614 30.99 -0.32 21.18
N ILE A 615 29.88 -0.37 21.91
CA ILE A 615 29.83 0.00 23.33
C ILE A 615 30.89 -0.78 24.12
N THR A 616 30.96 -2.11 23.95
CA THR A 616 31.91 -2.96 24.68
C THR A 616 33.37 -2.61 24.35
N LYS A 617 33.64 -2.30 23.08
CA LYS A 617 34.94 -1.85 22.61
C LYS A 617 35.31 -0.47 23.20
N GLY A 618 34.40 0.49 23.14
CA GLY A 618 34.61 1.83 23.71
C GLY A 618 34.83 1.81 25.23
N GLU A 619 34.11 0.95 25.95
CA GLU A 619 34.35 0.73 27.39
C GLU A 619 35.72 0.12 27.66
N LYS A 620 36.11 -0.90 26.88
CA LYS A 620 37.45 -1.50 26.99
C LYS A 620 38.54 -0.45 26.78
N GLU A 621 38.43 0.37 25.75
CA GLU A 621 39.39 1.44 25.45
C GLU A 621 39.44 2.48 26.60
N SER A 622 38.28 2.87 27.14
CA SER A 622 38.19 3.74 28.31
C SER A 622 38.83 3.14 29.56
N ASP A 623 38.62 1.85 29.82
CA ASP A 623 39.20 1.13 30.95
C ASP A 623 40.72 0.96 30.81
N GLU A 624 41.21 0.65 29.60
CA GLU A 624 42.64 0.58 29.30
C GLU A 624 43.32 1.95 29.49
N ALA A 625 42.69 3.04 29.05
CA ALA A 625 43.14 4.41 29.27
C ALA A 625 43.20 4.74 30.78
N ALA A 626 42.15 4.39 31.53
CA ALA A 626 42.10 4.59 32.98
C ALA A 626 43.26 3.88 33.70
N LEU A 627 43.55 2.63 33.31
CA LEU A 627 44.64 1.82 33.89
C LEU A 627 46.03 2.36 33.54
N GLN A 628 46.19 2.99 32.37
CA GLN A 628 47.45 3.61 31.94
C GLN A 628 47.69 4.99 32.57
N GLY A 629 46.75 5.48 33.40
CA GLY A 629 46.86 6.78 34.07
C GLY A 629 46.68 7.98 33.15
N SER A 630 46.16 7.78 31.93
CA SER A 630 45.72 8.90 31.08
C SER A 630 44.36 9.41 31.59
N SER A 631 44.18 10.73 31.70
CA SER A 631 42.88 11.32 32.05
C SER A 631 41.88 11.27 30.88
N GLN A 632 42.10 10.39 29.90
CA GLN A 632 41.21 10.16 28.76
C GLN A 632 40.09 9.16 29.07
N THR A 633 39.82 8.89 30.35
CA THR A 633 38.45 8.51 30.70
C THR A 633 37.58 9.69 30.30
N VAL A 634 36.57 9.45 29.46
CA VAL A 634 35.58 10.46 29.13
C VAL A 634 34.95 10.88 30.45
N VAL A 635 35.42 11.99 31.02
CA VAL A 635 34.85 12.51 32.25
C VAL A 635 33.52 13.09 31.83
N LEU A 636 32.48 12.26 31.91
CA LEU A 636 31.10 12.72 31.81
C LEU A 636 30.97 13.85 32.83
N GLY A 637 30.77 15.07 32.32
CA GLY A 637 30.60 16.24 33.18
C GLY A 637 29.41 16.04 34.12
N ALA A 638 29.30 16.87 35.16
CA ALA A 638 28.02 16.97 35.86
C ALA A 638 26.92 17.36 34.86
N TYR A 639 25.68 16.95 35.14
CA TYR A 639 24.54 17.41 34.35
C TYR A 639 24.51 18.93 34.45
N ASP A 640 24.62 19.60 33.30
CA ASP A 640 24.39 21.03 33.21
C ASP A 640 22.89 21.20 32.95
N ASP A 641 22.11 21.16 34.03
CA ASP A 641 20.67 21.34 33.99
C ASP A 641 20.35 22.84 33.97
N THR A 642 20.24 23.39 32.75
CA THR A 642 19.63 24.70 32.61
C THR A 642 18.12 24.57 32.84
N THR A 643 17.63 25.33 33.82
CA THR A 643 16.19 25.53 34.05
C THR A 643 15.64 26.68 33.19
N ALA A 644 16.50 27.33 32.40
CA ALA A 644 16.09 28.43 31.54
C ALA A 644 15.27 27.90 30.36
N THR A 645 14.02 28.32 30.32
CA THR A 645 13.08 28.09 29.22
C THR A 645 12.71 29.42 28.57
N ASP A 646 12.12 29.37 27.37
CA ASP A 646 11.50 30.55 26.76
C ASP A 646 10.26 31.02 27.56
N ASP A 647 9.73 32.19 27.20
CA ASP A 647 8.60 32.82 27.90
C ASP A 647 7.30 31.98 27.82
N GLU A 648 7.22 30.99 26.92
CA GLU A 648 6.05 30.14 26.70
C GLU A 648 6.13 28.79 27.44
N ARG A 649 7.28 28.46 28.03
CA ARG A 649 7.54 27.16 28.64
C ARG A 649 7.99 27.28 30.09
N LEU A 650 7.62 26.29 30.88
CA LEU A 650 8.11 26.12 32.25
C LEU A 650 8.96 24.86 32.31
N TYR A 651 10.10 24.94 32.98
CA TYR A 651 10.90 23.78 33.30
C TYR A 651 10.20 22.92 34.35
N TRP A 652 9.99 21.64 34.05
CA TRP A 652 9.48 20.64 35.00
C TRP A 652 10.34 19.37 34.96
N PRO A 653 10.88 18.90 36.09
CA PRO A 653 11.74 17.72 36.10
C PRO A 653 10.91 16.44 35.89
N PHE A 654 11.37 15.56 35.00
CA PHE A 654 10.71 14.30 34.73
C PHE A 654 10.85 13.32 35.92
N GLN A 655 9.73 12.91 36.51
CA GLN A 655 9.67 11.99 37.66
C GLN A 655 9.19 10.57 37.29
N GLY A 656 9.08 10.27 35.99
CA GLY A 656 8.50 9.01 35.50
C GLY A 656 6.99 9.09 35.22
N GLU A 657 6.36 10.23 35.47
CA GLU A 657 4.98 10.50 35.12
C GLU A 657 4.88 11.10 33.72
N TYR A 658 3.87 10.69 32.95
CA TYR A 658 3.59 11.22 31.62
C TYR A 658 2.33 12.08 31.66
N TRP A 659 2.45 13.30 31.14
CA TRP A 659 1.37 14.28 31.11
C TRP A 659 0.96 14.51 29.67
N ARG A 660 -0.35 14.46 29.39
CA ARG A 660 -0.87 14.47 28.01
C ARG A 660 -0.50 15.75 27.26
N ASP A 661 -0.49 16.87 27.96
CA ASP A 661 -0.13 18.20 27.48
C ASP A 661 1.38 18.39 27.25
N GLU A 662 2.23 17.60 27.91
CA GLU A 662 3.71 17.61 27.77
C GLU A 662 4.23 16.68 26.65
N LEU A 663 3.38 15.82 26.08
CA LEU A 663 3.79 14.91 25.01
C LEU A 663 4.35 15.72 23.81
N GLY A 664 5.61 15.45 23.44
CA GLY A 664 6.34 16.15 22.38
C GLY A 664 7.18 17.35 22.84
N THR A 665 7.03 17.80 24.10
CA THR A 665 7.81 18.91 24.67
C THR A 665 8.98 18.43 25.54
N TYR A 666 9.05 17.13 25.84
CA TYR A 666 10.17 16.55 26.59
C TYR A 666 11.52 16.88 25.93
N GLN A 667 12.50 17.21 26.76
CA GLN A 667 13.90 17.34 26.40
C GLN A 667 14.72 16.49 27.35
N TYR A 668 15.68 15.74 26.80
CA TYR A 668 16.58 14.93 27.61
C TYR A 668 17.84 15.72 27.91
N THR A 669 18.11 16.00 29.17
CA THR A 669 19.38 16.65 29.54
C THR A 669 20.53 15.67 29.35
N LEU A 670 21.55 16.04 28.59
CA LEU A 670 22.81 15.30 28.49
C LEU A 670 23.93 16.11 29.13
N THR A 671 24.82 15.42 29.86
CA THR A 671 26.10 15.96 30.32
C THR A 671 27.02 16.24 29.13
N ARG A 672 28.07 17.05 29.29
CA ARG A 672 29.17 17.07 28.30
C ARG A 672 29.71 15.65 28.13
N GLY A 673 29.45 15.05 26.97
CA GLY A 673 29.95 13.74 26.56
C GLY A 673 31.15 13.89 25.61
N CYS A 674 31.48 12.82 24.90
CA CYS A 674 32.56 12.83 23.90
C CYS A 674 32.34 13.80 22.74
N ARG A 675 31.07 14.00 22.34
CA ARG A 675 30.72 15.04 21.38
C ARG A 675 30.30 16.32 22.11
N PRO A 676 30.88 17.49 21.79
CA PRO A 676 30.32 18.74 22.27
C PRO A 676 28.90 18.89 21.69
N ALA A 677 27.95 19.33 22.51
CA ALA A 677 26.68 19.79 21.98
C ALA A 677 26.98 20.90 20.96
N THR A 678 26.37 20.83 19.78
CA THR A 678 26.45 21.94 18.83
C THR A 678 25.87 23.16 19.54
N GLU A 679 26.74 24.09 19.97
CA GLU A 679 26.31 25.33 20.58
C GLU A 679 25.41 26.04 19.58
N THR A 680 24.10 25.94 19.79
CA THR A 680 23.16 26.82 19.11
C THR A 680 23.44 28.17 19.72
N THR A 681 24.33 28.92 19.07
CA THR A 681 24.65 30.28 19.47
C THR A 681 23.36 31.05 19.29
N ILE A 682 22.59 31.19 20.37
CA ILE A 682 21.59 32.24 20.52
C ILE A 682 22.41 33.53 20.55
N THR A 683 22.80 33.98 19.37
CA THR A 683 23.29 35.34 19.18
C THR A 683 22.07 36.20 19.32
N GLY A 684 21.86 36.71 20.54
CA GLY A 684 20.94 37.80 20.77
C GLY A 684 21.33 38.96 19.86
N ASN A 685 20.42 39.31 18.96
CA ASN A 685 20.37 40.61 18.29
C ASN A 685 18.91 41.00 18.08
#